data_AF-A0A9D5GP70-F1
#
_entry.id   AF-A0A9D5GP70-F1
#
_cell.length_a   1.000
_cell.length_b   1.000
_cell.length_c   1.000
_cell.angle_alpha   90.00
_cell.angle_beta   90.00
_cell.angle_gamma   90.00
#
_symmetry.space_group_name_H-M   'P 1'
#
loop_
_entity.id
_entity.type
_entity.pdbx_description
1 polymer ?
#
loop_
_entity_poly.entity_id
_entity_poly.type
_entity_poly.pdbx_seq_one_letter_code
_entity_poly.pdbx_strand_id
1 'polypeptide(L)'
;MPFTTGIYPDGFSGERVIKQHFNPKPRAGCTTVEIKLADGEQKPYLVLDEASLVYTVEHQTAVELYSWTPVRQDPYHAAFGRIVLTPCGKASQSTVRAACKAVRKTLNDGHDLDCAIVLGGVHDAYLWIPLADAPAYPELRAFLHAVAARAHDENPDMLTVAPKSERGDRVYIDVRTNTVAEFSALPYTLHGFEGLPVVAPILWQEIDAFKNGDVNAANILSRIAQAGDVFAQELERIGQQRLPASPRTFKPQFGGPLLAAQEPYILNATVQILGDGKPLSAADILQLGRAQELFPATLTEKGLYAALLGYIARARERGRKPLIVQNDELDHRDRRFRINHPLDDYPDLPPPGVLNRPNSKAETDGKSGAPAVDKQTSSDASANDLIDRLHATSRGDDPTAFELAVCEVFGSLGFLSTHLGGYAAPDGYIDAPLGQRAYRAMLECKSSKTGFVQGVEAAAEAASYRATYGAKYCLLVGPQFQSFGDLDKELQTHGVALMTTDDLEQVLRNNLDPYEIESLLTPGRANDKLSDLLWERYHGRPKRVAAIAAILIEEGWRIQVLSSKQNATQGVAASETPDAPLLDEDSAMMLVDGWLSTNGYSQGCTRADMRAASDWLTHPLVAKAVRVDAGIIIRNPRG
;
A
#
# COMPACT_ATOMS: atom_id res chain seq x y z
N MET A 1 6.10 17.63 23.89
CA MET A 1 6.11 17.34 22.44
C MET A 1 7.51 17.67 21.92
N PRO A 2 8.23 16.75 21.25
CA PRO A 2 9.55 17.05 20.71
C PRO A 2 9.50 18.16 19.64
N PHE A 3 10.51 19.02 19.59
CA PHE A 3 10.56 20.11 18.60
C PHE A 3 11.99 20.40 18.12
N THR A 4 12.08 21.11 17.00
CA THR A 4 13.31 21.65 16.43
C THR A 4 13.13 23.14 16.13
N THR A 5 14.24 23.86 15.95
CA THR A 5 14.26 25.31 15.78
C THR A 5 14.93 25.73 14.48
N GLY A 6 14.38 26.79 13.87
CA GLY A 6 15.01 27.53 12.79
C GLY A 6 15.70 28.78 13.33
N ILE A 7 16.97 28.94 12.98
CA ILE A 7 17.82 30.06 13.41
C ILE A 7 18.39 30.78 12.18
N TYR A 8 18.81 32.03 12.39
CA TYR A 8 19.34 32.91 11.35
C TYR A 8 20.66 33.55 11.84
N PRO A 9 21.78 32.81 11.80
CA PRO A 9 23.04 33.25 12.42
C PRO A 9 23.56 34.58 11.88
N ASP A 10 23.34 34.83 10.59
CA ASP A 10 23.77 36.04 9.88
C ASP A 10 22.60 37.02 9.64
N GLY A 11 21.52 36.89 10.40
CA GLY A 11 20.29 37.67 10.24
C GLY A 11 19.33 37.11 9.17
N PHE A 12 18.14 37.71 9.03
CA PHE A 12 17.05 37.20 8.18
C PHE A 12 17.35 37.22 6.67
N SER A 13 18.34 38.00 6.24
CA SER A 13 18.84 37.97 4.87
C SER A 13 19.84 36.84 4.60
N GLY A 14 20.34 36.19 5.66
CA GLY A 14 21.30 35.10 5.59
C GLY A 14 20.65 33.73 5.43
N GLU A 15 21.48 32.67 5.45
CA GLU A 15 20.99 31.30 5.35
C GLU A 15 20.24 30.87 6.63
N ARG A 16 19.07 30.28 6.42
CA ARG A 16 18.27 29.66 7.47
C ARG A 16 18.88 28.31 7.87
N VAL A 17 19.17 28.12 9.15
CA VAL A 17 19.74 26.87 9.68
C VAL A 17 18.72 26.17 10.58
N ILE A 18 18.44 24.89 10.32
CA ILE A 18 17.58 24.06 11.18
C ILE A 18 18.42 23.27 12.17
N LYS A 19 18.16 23.45 13.47
CA LYS A 19 18.81 22.71 14.56
C LYS A 19 18.02 21.45 14.89
N GLN A 20 18.16 20.44 14.01
CA GLN A 20 17.37 19.20 14.09
C GLN A 20 17.62 18.35 15.34
N HIS A 21 18.83 18.35 15.90
CA HIS A 21 19.18 17.50 17.04
C HIS A 21 19.95 18.30 18.10
N PHE A 22 19.73 17.99 19.37
CA PHE A 22 20.34 18.71 20.48
C PHE A 22 21.60 18.00 21.02
N ASN A 23 22.54 18.79 21.53
CA ASN A 23 23.73 18.31 22.22
C ASN A 23 23.31 17.50 23.47
N PRO A 24 23.96 16.36 23.83
CA PRO A 24 23.51 15.45 24.90
C PRO A 24 23.45 16.03 26.32
N LYS A 25 23.81 17.31 26.51
CA LYS A 25 23.69 18.03 27.77
C LYS A 25 22.98 19.37 27.55
N PRO A 26 21.63 19.37 27.52
CA PRO A 26 20.85 20.60 27.64
C PRO A 26 21.23 21.35 28.93
N ARG A 27 20.96 22.66 28.99
CA ARG A 27 21.08 23.42 30.25
C ARG A 27 20.16 22.79 31.31
N ALA A 28 20.54 22.89 32.58
CA ALA A 28 19.71 22.42 33.70
C ALA A 28 18.28 22.97 33.60
N GLY A 29 17.28 22.08 33.62
CA GLY A 29 15.85 22.42 33.52
C GLY A 29 15.19 22.13 32.17
N CYS A 30 15.96 21.88 31.10
CA CYS A 30 15.40 21.44 29.82
C CYS A 30 15.18 19.92 29.79
N THR A 31 14.01 19.48 29.33
CA THR A 31 13.70 18.05 29.18
C THR A 31 14.02 17.59 27.76
N THR A 32 14.62 16.41 27.61
CA THR A 32 14.81 15.74 26.31
C THR A 32 14.03 14.45 26.22
N VAL A 33 13.73 14.05 24.99
CA VAL A 33 13.20 12.73 24.66
C VAL A 33 14.09 12.10 23.59
N GLU A 34 14.46 10.84 23.80
CA GLU A 34 15.18 10.05 22.81
C GLU A 34 14.20 9.52 21.76
N ILE A 35 14.50 9.79 20.50
CA ILE A 35 13.67 9.42 19.38
C ILE A 35 14.46 8.47 18.50
N LYS A 36 13.91 7.28 18.32
CA LYS A 36 14.42 6.30 17.37
C LYS A 36 13.97 6.73 15.98
N LEU A 37 14.93 7.14 15.18
CA LEU A 37 14.71 7.43 13.77
C LEU A 37 14.52 6.14 12.97
N ALA A 38 14.06 6.27 11.72
CA ALA A 38 13.77 5.14 10.86
C ALA A 38 15.02 4.29 10.49
N ASP A 39 16.21 4.90 10.52
CA ASP A 39 17.50 4.20 10.36
C ASP A 39 17.95 3.43 11.62
N GLY A 40 17.21 3.57 12.73
CA GLY A 40 17.50 2.96 14.02
C GLY A 40 18.40 3.81 14.92
N GLU A 41 18.88 4.96 14.45
CA GLU A 41 19.65 5.90 15.26
C GLU A 41 18.74 6.50 16.35
N GLN A 42 19.25 6.59 17.57
CA GLN A 42 18.59 7.28 18.67
C GLN A 42 19.12 8.71 18.72
N LYS A 43 18.22 9.69 18.61
CA LYS A 43 18.59 11.10 18.68
C LYS A 43 17.79 11.83 19.75
N PRO A 44 18.46 12.67 20.58
CA PRO A 44 17.78 13.50 21.56
C PRO A 44 17.12 14.71 20.90
N TYR A 45 15.85 14.92 21.24
CA TYR A 45 15.08 16.13 20.92
C TYR A 45 14.69 16.86 22.21
N LEU A 46 14.67 18.19 22.19
CA LEU A 46 14.05 18.95 23.28
C LEU A 46 12.54 18.71 23.28
N VAL A 47 11.99 18.52 24.47
CA VAL A 47 10.56 18.53 24.71
C VAL A 47 10.11 19.98 24.87
N LEU A 48 9.18 20.41 24.02
CA LEU A 48 8.59 21.74 24.07
C LEU A 48 7.88 21.95 25.41
N ASP A 49 8.45 22.85 26.19
CA ASP A 49 7.99 23.38 27.47
C ASP A 49 8.54 24.81 27.63
N GLU A 50 8.15 25.51 28.69
CA GLU A 50 8.58 26.90 28.92
C GLU A 50 10.11 27.02 29.01
N ALA A 51 10.77 26.09 29.72
CA ALA A 51 12.22 26.12 29.93
C ALA A 51 13.01 25.92 28.62
N SER A 52 12.60 24.96 27.79
CA SER A 52 13.22 24.70 26.48
C SER A 52 12.95 25.81 25.46
N LEU A 53 11.77 26.45 25.50
CA LEU A 53 11.47 27.64 24.71
C LEU A 53 12.40 28.79 25.05
N VAL A 54 12.49 29.18 26.32
CA VAL A 54 13.39 30.24 26.78
C VAL A 54 14.84 29.93 26.41
N TYR A 55 15.28 28.68 26.64
CA TYR A 55 16.63 28.26 26.31
C TYR A 55 16.94 28.40 24.82
N THR A 56 16.07 27.92 23.93
CA THR A 56 16.30 27.97 22.48
C THR A 56 16.29 29.39 21.93
N VAL A 57 15.42 30.27 22.43
CA VAL A 57 15.41 31.68 22.04
C VAL A 57 16.67 32.39 22.51
N GLU A 58 16.99 32.31 23.81
CA GLU A 58 18.12 33.07 24.39
C GLU A 58 19.49 32.58 23.91
N HIS A 59 19.68 31.26 23.74
CA HIS A 59 21.00 30.68 23.53
C HIS A 59 21.24 30.22 22.09
N GLN A 60 20.16 29.92 21.36
CA GLN A 60 20.27 29.51 19.95
C GLN A 60 19.73 30.56 18.99
N THR A 61 19.19 31.67 19.49
CA THR A 61 18.54 32.70 18.66
C THR A 61 17.42 32.11 17.80
N ALA A 62 16.68 31.14 18.36
CA ALA A 62 15.55 30.50 17.70
C ALA A 62 14.46 31.53 17.36
N VAL A 63 14.05 31.53 16.10
CA VAL A 63 12.96 32.36 15.58
C VAL A 63 11.78 31.49 15.22
N GLU A 64 12.06 30.32 14.65
CA GLU A 64 11.06 29.41 14.13
C GLU A 64 11.02 28.12 14.92
N LEU A 65 9.83 27.57 15.14
CA LEU A 65 9.57 26.37 15.92
C LEU A 65 8.83 25.35 15.06
N TYR A 66 9.34 24.13 15.05
CA TYR A 66 8.80 23.05 14.23
C TYR A 66 8.65 21.78 15.03
N SER A 67 7.64 20.98 14.71
CA SER A 67 7.46 19.66 15.30
C SER A 67 6.77 18.72 14.31
N TRP A 68 6.88 17.41 14.54
CA TRP A 68 5.98 16.42 13.92
C TRP A 68 4.69 16.20 14.73
N THR A 69 4.56 16.90 15.86
CA THR A 69 3.39 17.00 16.73
C THR A 69 2.76 15.68 17.20
N PRO A 70 3.54 14.84 17.91
CA PRO A 70 3.00 13.64 18.50
C PRO A 70 2.20 13.91 19.78
N VAL A 71 1.47 12.88 20.21
CA VAL A 71 0.92 12.87 21.57
C VAL A 71 2.04 12.93 22.60
N ARG A 72 1.80 13.64 23.71
CA ARG A 72 2.84 13.95 24.70
C ARG A 72 3.55 12.72 25.27
N GLN A 73 2.81 11.62 25.41
CA GLN A 73 3.27 10.37 26.03
C GLN A 73 3.90 9.41 25.02
N ASP A 74 3.69 9.60 23.72
CA ASP A 74 4.15 8.69 22.69
C ASP A 74 4.56 9.45 21.42
N PRO A 75 5.86 9.60 21.15
CA PRO A 75 6.35 10.34 20.00
C PRO A 75 6.07 9.66 18.63
N TYR A 76 5.57 8.42 18.61
CA TYR A 76 5.28 7.65 17.41
C TYR A 76 3.79 7.67 17.01
N HIS A 77 2.95 8.31 17.81
CA HIS A 77 1.52 8.46 17.56
C HIS A 77 1.16 9.93 17.39
N ALA A 78 0.29 10.22 16.42
CA ALA A 78 -0.02 11.57 16.00
C ALA A 78 -1.10 12.19 16.90
N ALA A 79 -0.84 13.38 17.44
CA ALA A 79 -1.90 14.18 18.05
C ALA A 79 -2.72 14.92 16.98
N PHE A 80 -2.10 15.18 15.81
CA PHE A 80 -2.68 15.93 14.72
C PHE A 80 -2.34 15.33 13.36
N GLY A 81 -3.33 15.23 12.47
CA GLY A 81 -3.15 15.21 11.03
C GLY A 81 -2.83 16.60 10.50
N ARG A 82 -1.86 16.72 9.60
CA ARG A 82 -1.39 18.00 9.07
C ARG A 82 -1.39 17.99 7.55
N ILE A 83 -2.09 18.95 6.94
CA ILE A 83 -2.07 19.13 5.48
C ILE A 83 -1.51 20.52 5.20
N VAL A 84 -0.44 20.60 4.42
CA VAL A 84 0.15 21.86 3.95
C VAL A 84 -0.32 22.15 2.54
N LEU A 85 -0.82 23.35 2.30
CA LEU A 85 -1.30 23.83 1.01
C LEU A 85 -0.34 24.89 0.50
N THR A 86 0.45 24.53 -0.51
CA THR A 86 1.52 25.37 -1.06
C THR A 86 1.14 25.88 -2.45
N PRO A 87 0.98 27.21 -2.65
CA PRO A 87 0.78 27.77 -3.98
C PRO A 87 2.01 27.51 -4.86
N CYS A 88 1.80 27.01 -6.07
CA CYS A 88 2.84 26.78 -7.07
C CYS A 88 2.67 27.74 -8.26
N GLY A 89 3.78 28.05 -8.93
CA GLY A 89 3.77 28.92 -10.10
C GLY A 89 3.12 30.27 -9.81
N LYS A 90 2.03 30.58 -10.51
CA LYS A 90 1.24 31.82 -10.37
C LYS A 90 -0.01 31.68 -9.49
N ALA A 91 -0.16 30.58 -8.75
CA ALA A 91 -1.31 30.39 -7.87
C ALA A 91 -1.43 31.54 -6.86
N SER A 92 -2.61 32.16 -6.81
CA SER A 92 -2.87 33.33 -5.98
C SER A 92 -3.21 32.95 -4.53
N GLN A 93 -3.12 33.91 -3.59
CA GLN A 93 -3.62 33.72 -2.22
C GLN A 93 -5.12 33.38 -2.19
N SER A 94 -5.92 33.93 -3.11
CA SER A 94 -7.33 33.52 -3.27
C SER A 94 -7.48 32.05 -3.66
N THR A 95 -6.58 31.53 -4.51
CA THR A 95 -6.55 30.12 -4.90
C THR A 95 -6.20 29.25 -3.69
N VAL A 96 -5.27 29.68 -2.83
CA VAL A 96 -4.94 28.98 -1.56
C VAL A 96 -6.16 28.93 -0.63
N ARG A 97 -6.89 30.04 -0.47
CA ARG A 97 -8.12 30.05 0.36
C ARG A 97 -9.19 29.10 -0.18
N ALA A 98 -9.40 29.10 -1.49
CA ALA A 98 -10.33 28.18 -2.15
C ALA A 98 -9.90 26.72 -1.97
N ALA A 99 -8.60 26.44 -2.11
CA ALA A 99 -8.00 25.14 -1.85
C ALA A 99 -8.22 24.67 -0.40
N CYS A 100 -8.03 25.53 0.60
CA CYS A 100 -8.33 25.21 2.00
C CYS A 100 -9.78 24.78 2.19
N LYS A 101 -10.73 25.54 1.62
CA LYS A 101 -12.17 25.23 1.69
C LYS A 101 -12.50 23.91 1.01
N ALA A 102 -11.90 23.63 -0.15
CA ALA A 102 -12.10 22.39 -0.89
C ALA A 102 -11.60 21.17 -0.09
N VAL A 103 -10.37 21.21 0.44
CA VAL A 103 -9.82 20.11 1.24
C VAL A 103 -10.62 19.90 2.53
N ARG A 104 -11.05 20.99 3.19
CA ARG A 104 -11.96 20.89 4.35
C ARG A 104 -13.28 20.21 3.98
N LYS A 105 -13.87 20.55 2.84
CA LYS A 105 -15.09 19.91 2.34
C LYS A 105 -14.87 18.40 2.10
N THR A 106 -13.76 18.02 1.47
CA THR A 106 -13.41 16.60 1.25
C THR A 106 -13.26 15.84 2.57
N LEU A 107 -12.68 16.46 3.61
CA LEU A 107 -12.61 15.87 4.96
C LEU A 107 -14.01 15.64 5.57
N ASN A 108 -14.93 16.61 5.41
CA ASN A 108 -16.28 16.51 5.95
C ASN A 108 -17.11 15.45 5.20
N ASP A 109 -17.20 15.56 3.88
CA ASP A 109 -18.12 14.76 3.05
C ASP A 109 -17.82 13.25 3.02
N GLY A 110 -16.58 12.86 3.31
CA GLY A 110 -16.17 11.45 3.30
C GLY A 110 -16.03 10.81 4.67
N HIS A 111 -15.80 11.61 5.71
CA HIS A 111 -15.19 11.11 6.94
C HIS A 111 -15.72 11.74 8.23
N ASP A 112 -16.66 12.70 8.15
CA ASP A 112 -17.14 13.46 9.32
C ASP A 112 -15.98 14.10 10.11
N LEU A 113 -14.94 14.53 9.37
CA LEU A 113 -13.77 15.21 9.92
C LEU A 113 -13.75 16.68 9.51
N ASP A 114 -13.25 17.48 10.42
CA ASP A 114 -13.02 18.90 10.32
C ASP A 114 -11.61 19.26 10.83
N CYS A 115 -11.14 20.45 10.49
CA CYS A 115 -9.77 20.89 10.77
C CYS A 115 -9.72 22.36 11.18
N ALA A 116 -8.68 22.74 11.92
CA ALA A 116 -8.34 24.13 12.20
C ALA A 116 -7.49 24.68 11.03
N ILE A 117 -7.77 25.90 10.59
CA ILE A 117 -6.97 26.59 9.58
C ILE A 117 -5.91 27.48 10.23
N VAL A 118 -4.69 27.38 9.72
CA VAL A 118 -3.54 28.16 10.18
C VAL A 118 -2.83 28.74 8.97
N LEU A 119 -2.75 30.08 8.88
CA LEU A 119 -1.99 30.75 7.82
C LEU A 119 -0.49 30.53 8.04
N GLY A 120 0.27 30.29 6.98
CA GLY A 120 1.71 30.03 7.07
C GLY A 120 2.59 31.26 7.20
N GLY A 121 2.02 32.46 7.28
CA GLY A 121 2.74 33.73 7.40
C GLY A 121 3.37 34.22 6.10
N VAL A 122 3.75 33.33 5.17
CA VAL A 122 4.43 33.69 3.91
C VAL A 122 3.60 33.33 2.68
N HIS A 123 3.49 32.04 2.37
CA HIS A 123 2.79 31.56 1.16
C HIS A 123 1.82 30.44 1.46
N ASP A 124 2.23 29.51 2.32
CA ASP A 124 1.48 28.29 2.62
C ASP A 124 0.26 28.56 3.52
N ALA A 125 -0.64 27.60 3.55
CA ALA A 125 -1.65 27.45 4.59
C ALA A 125 -1.61 26.02 5.14
N TYR A 126 -1.99 25.85 6.40
CA TYR A 126 -1.98 24.56 7.09
C TYR A 126 -3.40 24.22 7.56
N LEU A 127 -3.79 22.97 7.38
CA LEU A 127 -4.98 22.39 7.99
C LEU A 127 -4.54 21.39 9.06
N TRP A 128 -4.97 21.64 10.29
CA TRP A 128 -4.65 20.84 11.46
C TRP A 128 -5.88 20.04 11.91
N ILE A 129 -5.79 18.72 11.89
CA ILE A 129 -6.88 17.80 12.21
C ILE A 129 -6.54 17.14 13.57
N PRO A 130 -7.12 17.58 14.69
CA PRO A 130 -6.88 16.93 15.98
C PRO A 130 -7.51 15.53 16.01
N LEU A 131 -6.77 14.56 16.56
CA LEU A 131 -7.16 13.15 16.59
C LEU A 131 -7.01 12.59 18.01
N ALA A 132 -8.14 12.29 18.66
CA ALA A 132 -8.20 11.84 20.05
C ALA A 132 -7.78 10.37 20.23
N ASP A 133 -7.85 9.58 19.17
CA ASP A 133 -7.44 8.17 19.13
C ASP A 133 -5.94 7.98 18.92
N ALA A 134 -5.19 9.07 18.70
CA ALA A 134 -3.74 9.09 18.57
C ALA A 134 -3.23 8.03 17.57
N PRO A 135 -3.63 8.07 16.29
CA PRO A 135 -3.28 7.02 15.34
C PRO A 135 -1.77 6.98 15.06
N ALA A 136 -1.28 5.81 14.67
CA ALA A 136 0.10 5.67 14.23
C ALA A 136 0.32 6.48 12.94
N TYR A 137 1.46 7.16 12.82
CA TYR A 137 1.76 8.04 11.67
C TYR A 137 1.51 7.40 10.30
N PRO A 138 1.86 6.13 10.04
CA PRO A 138 1.61 5.56 8.72
C PRO A 138 0.13 5.30 8.40
N GLU A 139 -0.70 5.01 9.40
CA GLU A 139 -2.15 4.90 9.22
C GLU A 139 -2.75 6.26 8.86
N LEU A 140 -2.39 7.28 9.64
CA LEU A 140 -2.76 8.67 9.38
C LEU A 140 -2.30 9.14 7.99
N ARG A 141 -1.07 8.82 7.58
CA ARG A 141 -0.55 9.20 6.26
C ARG A 141 -1.32 8.56 5.12
N ALA A 142 -1.65 7.28 5.22
CA ALA A 142 -2.43 6.59 4.19
C ALA A 142 -3.80 7.28 4.01
N PHE A 143 -4.46 7.61 5.12
CA PHE A 143 -5.69 8.39 5.12
C PHE A 143 -5.53 9.77 4.47
N LEU A 144 -4.54 10.56 4.90
CA LEU A 144 -4.32 11.91 4.37
C LEU A 144 -3.93 11.91 2.90
N HIS A 145 -3.22 10.88 2.41
CA HIS A 145 -2.94 10.71 0.98
C HIS A 145 -4.22 10.45 0.18
N ALA A 146 -5.16 9.65 0.70
CA ALA A 146 -6.45 9.42 0.06
C ALA A 146 -7.32 10.69 0.03
N VAL A 147 -7.34 11.46 1.13
CA VAL A 147 -8.00 12.78 1.18
C VAL A 147 -7.40 13.73 0.15
N ALA A 148 -6.06 13.80 0.06
CA ALA A 148 -5.37 14.66 -0.88
C ALA A 148 -5.66 14.26 -2.34
N ALA A 149 -5.66 12.97 -2.65
CA ALA A 149 -6.00 12.46 -3.98
C ALA A 149 -7.44 12.81 -4.36
N ARG A 150 -8.40 12.55 -3.46
CA ARG A 150 -9.81 12.88 -3.69
C ARG A 150 -10.03 14.39 -3.87
N ALA A 151 -9.41 15.22 -3.04
CA ALA A 151 -9.53 16.67 -3.17
C ALA A 151 -8.95 17.18 -4.50
N HIS A 152 -7.86 16.56 -4.97
CA HIS A 152 -7.30 16.80 -6.30
C HIS A 152 -8.28 16.39 -7.41
N ASP A 153 -8.83 15.18 -7.35
CA ASP A 153 -9.76 14.67 -8.38
C ASP A 153 -11.05 15.49 -8.46
N GLU A 154 -11.54 16.00 -7.32
CA GLU A 154 -12.69 16.91 -7.26
C GLU A 154 -12.37 18.33 -7.77
N ASN A 155 -11.09 18.73 -7.79
CA ASN A 155 -10.65 20.09 -8.15
C ASN A 155 -9.31 20.12 -8.95
N PRO A 156 -9.18 19.41 -10.09
CA PRO A 156 -7.89 19.12 -10.72
C PRO A 156 -7.18 20.35 -11.33
N ASP A 157 -7.94 21.41 -11.61
CA ASP A 157 -7.43 22.69 -12.12
C ASP A 157 -6.88 23.59 -11.01
N MET A 158 -7.22 23.30 -9.75
CA MET A 158 -6.85 24.12 -8.58
C MET A 158 -5.88 23.42 -7.66
N LEU A 159 -6.07 22.11 -7.43
CA LEU A 159 -5.32 21.29 -6.49
C LEU A 159 -4.42 20.30 -7.22
N THR A 160 -3.29 19.92 -6.63
CA THR A 160 -2.40 18.89 -7.19
C THR A 160 -1.64 18.11 -6.12
N VAL A 161 -1.40 16.83 -6.40
CA VAL A 161 -0.52 15.94 -5.62
C VAL A 161 0.73 15.52 -6.41
N ALA A 162 0.97 16.15 -7.56
CA ALA A 162 2.01 15.77 -8.50
C ALA A 162 3.44 16.19 -8.05
N PRO A 163 4.49 15.57 -8.62
CA PRO A 163 5.87 16.02 -8.46
C PRO A 163 6.04 17.49 -8.86
N LYS A 164 7.05 18.17 -8.29
CA LYS A 164 7.26 19.63 -8.44
C LYS A 164 7.24 20.12 -9.90
N SER A 165 7.76 19.32 -10.84
CA SER A 165 7.79 19.59 -12.28
C SER A 165 6.42 19.70 -12.94
N GLU A 166 5.38 19.09 -12.37
CA GLU A 166 4.06 18.92 -12.98
C GLU A 166 2.96 19.74 -12.29
N ARG A 167 3.31 20.50 -11.24
CA ARG A 167 2.31 21.21 -10.43
C ARG A 167 1.64 22.36 -11.17
N GLY A 168 2.36 23.01 -12.10
CA GLY A 168 1.88 24.19 -12.81
C GLY A 168 1.49 25.32 -11.84
N ASP A 169 0.43 26.06 -12.18
CA ASP A 169 -0.09 27.20 -11.41
C ASP A 169 -1.17 26.78 -10.39
N ARG A 170 -1.02 25.62 -9.74
CA ARG A 170 -1.97 25.01 -8.79
C ARG A 170 -1.48 25.09 -7.34
N VAL A 171 -2.34 24.70 -6.41
CA VAL A 171 -2.00 24.53 -4.99
C VAL A 171 -1.65 23.07 -4.73
N TYR A 172 -0.42 22.82 -4.29
CA TYR A 172 0.07 21.49 -3.94
C TYR A 172 -0.39 21.09 -2.55
N ILE A 173 -0.92 19.87 -2.43
CA ILE A 173 -1.33 19.27 -1.15
C ILE A 173 -0.17 18.42 -0.63
N ASP A 174 0.51 18.89 0.41
CA ASP A 174 1.59 18.16 1.08
C ASP A 174 1.11 17.53 2.39
N VAL A 175 1.26 16.21 2.49
CA VAL A 175 0.96 15.43 3.71
C VAL A 175 2.20 14.69 4.22
N ARG A 176 3.37 14.94 3.64
CA ARG A 176 4.61 14.20 3.92
C ARG A 176 5.13 14.42 5.34
N THR A 177 4.83 15.56 5.94
CA THR A 177 5.31 15.90 7.28
C THR A 177 4.70 15.02 8.37
N ASN A 178 3.64 14.24 8.11
CA ASN A 178 3.00 13.35 9.09
C ASN A 178 3.80 12.07 9.34
N THR A 179 5.08 12.19 9.67
CA THR A 179 5.92 11.07 10.10
C THR A 179 6.89 11.52 11.19
N VAL A 180 7.45 10.57 11.92
CA VAL A 180 8.39 10.85 13.00
C VAL A 180 9.59 11.61 12.44
N ALA A 181 9.98 12.68 13.12
CA ALA A 181 11.09 13.57 12.75
C ALA A 181 10.94 14.31 11.40
N GLU A 182 9.73 14.37 10.81
CA GLU A 182 9.42 15.29 9.71
C GLU A 182 8.53 16.43 10.21
N PHE A 183 8.99 17.66 10.03
CA PHE A 183 8.44 18.78 10.79
C PHE A 183 7.59 19.73 9.94
N SER A 184 6.56 20.30 10.57
CA SER A 184 5.85 21.47 10.05
C SER A 184 5.94 22.60 11.08
N ALA A 185 5.73 23.83 10.61
CA ALA A 185 5.76 25.00 11.48
C ALA A 185 4.67 24.87 12.55
N LEU A 186 4.98 25.21 13.80
CA LEU A 186 4.00 25.19 14.87
C LEU A 186 3.09 26.43 14.81
N PRO A 187 1.80 26.30 15.17
CA PRO A 187 0.95 27.46 15.39
C PRO A 187 1.63 28.48 16.29
N TYR A 188 1.52 29.76 15.92
CA TYR A 188 2.12 30.92 16.57
C TYR A 188 3.64 31.06 16.45
N THR A 189 4.34 30.18 15.71
CA THR A 189 5.75 30.44 15.41
C THR A 189 5.92 31.67 14.52
N LEU A 190 7.02 32.39 14.71
CA LEU A 190 7.46 33.42 13.77
C LEU A 190 8.19 32.77 12.60
N HIS A 191 8.29 33.52 11.51
CA HIS A 191 9.14 33.22 10.36
C HIS A 191 10.19 34.33 10.19
N GLY A 192 11.43 33.95 9.84
CA GLY A 192 12.55 34.88 9.68
C GLY A 192 12.51 35.67 8.37
N PHE A 193 11.45 36.44 8.17
CA PHE A 193 11.28 37.40 7.07
C PHE A 193 11.07 38.81 7.61
N GLU A 194 11.09 39.79 6.71
CA GLU A 194 10.76 41.18 7.06
C GLU A 194 9.39 41.25 7.76
N GLY A 195 9.34 41.95 8.90
CA GLY A 195 8.14 42.07 9.72
C GLY A 195 7.86 40.87 10.64
N LEU A 196 8.62 39.78 10.57
CA LEU A 196 8.43 38.55 11.36
C LEU A 196 6.98 38.04 11.28
N PRO A 197 6.52 37.62 10.09
CA PRO A 197 5.17 37.09 9.94
C PRO A 197 4.97 35.86 10.81
N VAL A 198 3.75 35.70 11.31
CA VAL A 198 3.37 34.63 12.24
C VAL A 198 2.64 33.53 11.47
N VAL A 199 2.91 32.28 11.84
CA VAL A 199 2.10 31.12 11.46
C VAL A 199 0.81 31.17 12.27
N ALA A 200 -0.19 31.85 11.74
CA ALA A 200 -1.30 32.39 12.51
C ALA A 200 -2.59 31.57 12.37
N PRO A 201 -3.09 30.97 13.47
CA PRO A 201 -4.43 30.41 13.53
C PRO A 201 -5.49 31.49 13.31
N ILE A 202 -6.47 31.17 12.48
CA ILE A 202 -7.62 32.04 12.19
C ILE A 202 -8.91 31.22 12.30
N LEU A 203 -10.02 31.89 12.56
CA LEU A 203 -11.32 31.25 12.47
C LEU A 203 -11.65 31.03 10.98
N TRP A 204 -12.36 29.94 10.67
CA TRP A 204 -12.78 29.68 9.28
C TRP A 204 -13.64 30.80 8.68
N GLN A 205 -14.38 31.53 9.50
CA GLN A 205 -15.18 32.69 9.07
C GLN A 205 -14.30 33.88 8.64
N GLU A 206 -13.05 33.93 9.11
CA GLU A 206 -12.08 34.99 8.80
C GLU A 206 -11.29 34.70 7.52
N ILE A 207 -11.39 33.50 6.94
CA ILE A 207 -10.50 33.06 5.86
C ILE A 207 -10.44 34.03 4.68
N ASP A 208 -11.56 34.63 4.28
CA ASP A 208 -11.61 35.56 3.15
C ASP A 208 -11.10 36.98 3.49
N ALA A 209 -10.98 37.31 4.78
CA ALA A 209 -10.54 38.61 5.27
C ALA A 209 -9.02 38.69 5.52
N PHE A 210 -8.35 37.55 5.72
CA PHE A 210 -6.92 37.49 6.00
C PHE A 210 -6.10 36.98 4.81
N LYS A 211 -4.86 37.46 4.73
CA LYS A 211 -3.80 36.93 3.87
C LYS A 211 -2.54 36.64 4.71
N ASN A 212 -1.69 35.79 4.17
CA ASN A 212 -0.36 35.57 4.74
C ASN A 212 0.39 36.91 4.91
N GLY A 213 1.00 37.10 6.08
CA GLY A 213 1.72 38.32 6.48
C GLY A 213 0.89 39.35 7.24
N ASP A 214 -0.45 39.26 7.21
CA ASP A 214 -1.32 40.18 7.96
C ASP A 214 -1.12 40.08 9.47
N VAL A 215 -0.84 38.87 9.96
CA VAL A 215 -0.49 38.61 11.36
C VAL A 215 1.02 38.46 11.46
N ASN A 216 1.62 39.28 12.31
CA ASN A 216 3.07 39.40 12.44
C ASN A 216 3.46 39.81 13.87
N ALA A 217 4.77 39.85 14.16
CA ALA A 217 5.26 40.14 15.50
C ALA A 217 4.75 41.46 16.09
N ALA A 218 4.45 42.47 15.26
CA ALA A 218 3.97 43.76 15.73
C ALA A 218 2.52 43.74 16.21
N ASN A 219 1.68 42.80 15.73
CA ASN A 219 0.24 42.81 16.01
C ASN A 219 -0.31 41.53 16.66
N ILE A 220 0.45 40.43 16.72
CA ILE A 220 -0.03 39.15 17.24
C ILE A 220 -0.55 39.23 18.69
N LEU A 221 0.14 39.96 19.57
CA LEU A 221 -0.30 40.10 20.97
C LEU A 221 -1.62 40.85 21.08
N SER A 222 -1.84 41.87 20.24
CA SER A 222 -3.12 42.59 20.18
C SER A 222 -4.23 41.70 19.66
N ARG A 223 -3.95 40.85 18.66
CA ARG A 223 -4.90 39.86 18.16
C ARG A 223 -5.27 38.84 19.23
N ILE A 224 -4.29 38.28 19.96
CA ILE A 224 -4.57 37.34 21.06
C ILE A 224 -5.42 38.01 22.15
N ALA A 225 -5.15 39.28 22.49
CA ALA A 225 -5.95 40.00 23.46
C ALA A 225 -7.41 40.24 23.00
N GLN A 226 -7.66 40.34 21.70
CA GLN A 226 -8.99 40.60 21.12
C GLN A 226 -9.78 39.32 20.82
N ALA A 227 -9.13 38.32 20.22
CA ALA A 227 -9.76 37.09 19.73
C ALA A 227 -9.53 35.87 20.64
N GLY A 228 -8.65 35.97 21.64
CA GLY A 228 -8.19 34.84 22.44
C GLY A 228 -7.24 33.92 21.67
N ASP A 229 -7.01 32.73 22.22
CA ASP A 229 -6.27 31.66 21.53
C ASP A 229 -7.22 30.93 20.56
N VAL A 230 -7.15 31.31 19.28
CA VAL A 230 -7.99 30.74 18.23
C VAL A 230 -7.72 29.26 18.01
N PHE A 231 -6.46 28.82 18.11
CA PHE A 231 -6.12 27.42 17.95
C PHE A 231 -6.74 26.58 19.08
N ALA A 232 -6.60 27.02 20.33
CA ALA A 232 -7.22 26.34 21.47
C ALA A 232 -8.75 26.24 21.32
N GLN A 233 -9.40 27.32 20.88
CA GLN A 233 -10.86 27.32 20.61
C GLN A 233 -11.25 26.26 19.56
N GLU A 234 -10.50 26.16 18.46
CA GLU A 234 -10.75 25.11 17.46
C GLU A 234 -10.50 23.71 18.04
N LEU A 235 -9.46 23.52 18.86
CA LEU A 235 -9.21 22.22 19.51
C LEU A 235 -10.33 21.82 20.48
N GLU A 236 -10.93 22.77 21.19
CA GLU A 236 -12.11 22.50 22.02
C GLU A 236 -13.31 22.07 21.16
N ARG A 237 -13.49 22.66 19.98
CA ARG A 237 -14.59 22.37 19.06
C ARG A 237 -14.47 21.01 18.38
N ILE A 238 -13.29 20.65 17.90
CA ILE A 238 -13.06 19.48 17.03
C ILE A 238 -12.09 18.45 17.61
N GLY A 239 -11.64 18.61 18.85
CA GLY A 239 -10.58 17.78 19.43
C GLY A 239 -10.94 16.31 19.72
N GLN A 240 -12.22 15.94 19.68
CA GLN A 240 -12.70 14.58 19.98
C GLN A 240 -12.81 13.66 18.75
N GLN A 241 -12.45 14.17 17.58
CA GLN A 241 -12.47 13.42 16.33
C GLN A 241 -11.51 12.23 16.38
N ARG A 242 -11.84 11.17 15.63
CA ARG A 242 -11.04 9.95 15.54
C ARG A 242 -10.76 9.63 14.09
N LEU A 243 -9.63 8.98 13.82
CA LEU A 243 -9.33 8.53 12.47
C LEU A 243 -10.41 7.51 12.05
N PRO A 244 -11.05 7.68 10.88
CA PRO A 244 -11.99 6.70 10.38
C PRO A 244 -11.32 5.34 10.30
N ALA A 245 -11.96 4.31 10.82
CA ALA A 245 -11.44 2.95 10.74
C ALA A 245 -11.25 2.58 9.26
N SER A 246 -9.99 2.44 8.83
CA SER A 246 -9.74 1.74 7.58
C SER A 246 -10.23 0.29 7.73
N PRO A 247 -10.78 -0.35 6.67
CA PRO A 247 -11.01 -1.78 6.67
C PRO A 247 -9.76 -2.51 7.19
N ARG A 248 -10.01 -3.47 8.09
CA ARG A 248 -9.05 -4.07 9.01
C ARG A 248 -7.78 -4.57 8.30
N THR A 249 -6.62 -4.34 8.91
CA THR A 249 -5.35 -4.99 8.54
C THR A 249 -5.42 -6.50 8.77
N PHE A 250 -5.31 -7.27 7.69
CA PHE A 250 -4.88 -8.65 7.75
C PHE A 250 -3.35 -8.70 7.92
N LYS A 251 -2.88 -9.50 8.88
CA LYS A 251 -1.48 -9.92 8.93
C LYS A 251 -1.36 -11.18 8.07
N PRO A 252 -0.41 -11.29 7.12
CA PRO A 252 -0.18 -12.54 6.42
C PRO A 252 0.20 -13.62 7.44
N GLN A 253 -0.68 -14.60 7.63
CA GLN A 253 -0.32 -15.87 8.25
C GLN A 253 0.17 -16.80 7.14
N PHE A 254 1.47 -17.10 7.15
CA PHE A 254 1.99 -18.26 6.43
C PHE A 254 1.75 -19.50 7.31
N GLY A 255 0.63 -20.18 7.10
CA GLY A 255 0.32 -21.48 7.68
C GLY A 255 -0.27 -22.39 6.60
N GLY A 256 0.38 -23.53 6.32
CA GLY A 256 -0.15 -24.53 5.38
C GLY A 256 -1.31 -25.34 5.98
N PRO A 257 -1.72 -26.47 5.38
CA PRO A 257 -1.87 -26.74 3.95
C PRO A 257 -3.23 -26.25 3.43
N LEU A 258 -3.26 -25.85 2.15
CA LEU A 258 -4.44 -25.51 1.37
C LEU A 258 -5.48 -26.65 1.41
N LEU A 259 -6.63 -26.45 2.05
CA LEU A 259 -7.78 -27.37 1.95
C LEU A 259 -9.05 -26.53 1.73
N ALA A 260 -9.48 -26.37 0.47
CA ALA A 260 -10.89 -26.22 0.05
C ALA A 260 -11.14 -25.85 -1.45
N ALA A 261 -10.17 -25.91 -2.37
CA ALA A 261 -10.45 -25.80 -3.81
C ALA A 261 -9.84 -26.95 -4.61
N GLN A 262 -10.67 -27.76 -5.27
CA GLN A 262 -10.29 -29.10 -5.73
C GLN A 262 -9.20 -29.14 -6.81
N GLU A 263 -9.06 -28.17 -7.73
CA GLU A 263 -8.08 -28.27 -8.83
C GLU A 263 -6.68 -27.65 -8.55
N PRO A 264 -6.55 -26.40 -8.06
CA PRO A 264 -5.23 -25.79 -7.85
C PRO A 264 -4.42 -26.48 -6.75
N TYR A 265 -5.10 -27.02 -5.74
CA TYR A 265 -4.50 -27.88 -4.72
C TYR A 265 -3.91 -29.16 -5.30
N ILE A 266 -4.62 -29.82 -6.22
CA ILE A 266 -4.17 -31.07 -6.84
C ILE A 266 -2.86 -30.86 -7.58
N LEU A 267 -2.75 -29.76 -8.33
CA LEU A 267 -1.56 -29.45 -9.11
C LEU A 267 -0.35 -29.20 -8.22
N ASN A 268 -0.47 -28.34 -7.20
CA ASN A 268 0.64 -28.03 -6.30
C ASN A 268 1.15 -29.26 -5.55
N ALA A 269 0.24 -30.08 -5.01
CA ALA A 269 0.58 -31.34 -4.36
C ALA A 269 1.25 -32.32 -5.34
N THR A 270 0.75 -32.40 -6.58
CA THR A 270 1.34 -33.28 -7.61
C THR A 270 2.75 -32.81 -8.01
N VAL A 271 3.01 -31.50 -8.10
CA VAL A 271 4.34 -30.96 -8.38
C VAL A 271 5.33 -31.33 -7.29
N GLN A 272 4.93 -31.22 -6.01
CA GLN A 272 5.77 -31.62 -4.88
C GLN A 272 6.12 -33.11 -4.92
N ILE A 273 5.15 -33.97 -5.23
CA ILE A 273 5.34 -35.42 -5.32
C ILE A 273 6.25 -35.79 -6.50
N LEU A 274 6.10 -35.11 -7.65
CA LEU A 274 6.90 -35.34 -8.86
C LEU A 274 8.23 -34.57 -8.87
N GLY A 275 8.56 -33.84 -7.79
CA GLY A 275 9.68 -32.91 -7.76
C GLY A 275 11.06 -33.57 -7.87
N ASP A 276 11.15 -34.88 -7.65
CA ASP A 276 12.36 -35.67 -7.90
C ASP A 276 12.57 -36.02 -9.40
N GLY A 277 11.66 -35.58 -10.27
CA GLY A 277 11.68 -35.78 -11.71
C GLY A 277 11.27 -37.18 -12.17
N LYS A 278 10.91 -38.10 -11.25
CA LYS A 278 10.54 -39.47 -11.61
C LYS A 278 9.10 -39.53 -12.12
N PRO A 279 8.84 -40.21 -13.26
CA PRO A 279 7.48 -40.41 -13.72
C PRO A 279 6.67 -41.33 -12.81
N LEU A 280 5.48 -40.91 -12.39
CA LEU A 280 4.59 -41.66 -11.50
C LEU A 280 3.18 -41.82 -12.10
N SER A 281 2.48 -42.92 -11.77
CA SER A 281 1.08 -43.09 -12.17
C SER A 281 0.16 -42.23 -11.31
N ALA A 282 -1.08 -41.99 -11.76
CA ALA A 282 -2.07 -41.28 -10.92
C ALA A 282 -2.35 -42.03 -9.61
N ALA A 283 -2.32 -43.37 -9.62
CA ALA A 283 -2.45 -44.18 -8.40
C ALA A 283 -1.29 -43.94 -7.43
N ASP A 284 -0.05 -43.95 -7.93
CA ASP A 284 1.16 -43.71 -7.12
C ASP A 284 1.18 -42.29 -6.56
N ILE A 285 0.83 -41.30 -7.39
CA ILE A 285 0.73 -39.90 -6.97
C ILE A 285 -0.32 -39.78 -5.87
N LEU A 286 -1.52 -40.34 -6.05
CA LEU A 286 -2.58 -40.31 -5.04
C LEU A 286 -2.14 -40.98 -3.73
N GLN A 287 -1.45 -42.12 -3.81
CA GLN A 287 -0.96 -42.84 -2.65
C GLN A 287 0.10 -42.04 -1.89
N LEU A 288 1.10 -41.52 -2.59
CA LEU A 288 2.17 -40.70 -2.00
C LEU A 288 1.63 -39.41 -1.41
N GLY A 289 0.72 -38.74 -2.11
CA GLY A 289 0.10 -37.52 -1.60
C GLY A 289 -0.76 -37.78 -0.38
N ARG A 290 -1.48 -38.90 -0.29
CA ARG A 290 -2.18 -39.28 0.95
C ARG A 290 -1.21 -39.60 2.10
N ALA A 291 -0.11 -40.28 1.82
CA ALA A 291 0.91 -40.59 2.82
C ALA A 291 1.60 -39.31 3.34
N GLN A 292 1.67 -38.26 2.53
CA GLN A 292 2.21 -36.95 2.89
C GLN A 292 1.14 -35.95 3.36
N GLU A 293 -0.12 -36.39 3.52
CA GLU A 293 -1.27 -35.54 3.89
C GLU A 293 -1.55 -34.39 2.90
N LEU A 294 -1.07 -34.54 1.66
CA LEU A 294 -1.23 -33.60 0.54
C LEU A 294 -2.46 -33.84 -0.32
N PHE A 295 -3.27 -34.89 -0.07
CA PHE A 295 -4.56 -35.12 -0.73
C PHE A 295 -5.65 -35.51 0.28
N PRO A 296 -6.90 -35.00 0.15
CA PRO A 296 -7.99 -35.42 1.02
C PRO A 296 -8.40 -36.86 0.69
N ALA A 297 -8.97 -37.55 1.68
CA ALA A 297 -9.48 -38.90 1.51
C ALA A 297 -10.55 -39.02 0.41
N THR A 298 -11.24 -37.92 0.10
CA THR A 298 -12.30 -37.82 -0.92
C THR A 298 -11.78 -37.78 -2.36
N LEU A 299 -10.50 -37.46 -2.58
CA LEU A 299 -9.93 -37.41 -3.93
C LEU A 299 -9.79 -38.83 -4.49
N THR A 300 -10.35 -39.06 -5.67
CA THR A 300 -10.26 -40.35 -6.39
C THR A 300 -9.15 -40.33 -7.42
N GLU A 301 -8.60 -41.50 -7.75
CA GLU A 301 -7.58 -41.64 -8.81
C GLU A 301 -8.10 -41.09 -10.15
N LYS A 302 -9.36 -41.40 -10.49
CA LYS A 302 -10.02 -40.90 -11.70
C LYS A 302 -10.14 -39.38 -11.70
N GLY A 303 -10.46 -38.78 -10.55
CA GLY A 303 -10.54 -37.33 -10.38
C GLY A 303 -9.18 -36.65 -10.53
N LEU A 304 -8.14 -37.19 -9.89
CA LEU A 304 -6.76 -36.74 -10.03
C LEU A 304 -6.29 -36.82 -11.49
N TYR A 305 -6.51 -37.96 -12.15
CA TYR A 305 -6.12 -38.16 -13.54
C TYR A 305 -6.80 -37.17 -14.49
N ALA A 306 -8.10 -36.93 -14.31
CA ALA A 306 -8.85 -35.96 -15.12
C ALA A 306 -8.35 -34.52 -14.90
N ALA A 307 -8.06 -34.14 -13.65
CA ALA A 307 -7.53 -32.82 -13.32
C ALA A 307 -6.15 -32.56 -13.98
N LEU A 308 -5.24 -33.55 -13.95
CA LEU A 308 -3.92 -33.43 -14.58
C LEU A 308 -4.00 -33.33 -16.10
N LEU A 309 -4.88 -34.10 -16.74
CA LEU A 309 -5.10 -33.99 -18.19
C LEU A 309 -5.74 -32.66 -18.57
N GLY A 310 -6.73 -32.20 -17.79
CA GLY A 310 -7.36 -30.89 -18.00
C GLY A 310 -6.34 -29.76 -17.94
N TYR A 311 -5.44 -29.79 -16.96
CA TYR A 311 -4.32 -28.85 -16.87
C TYR A 311 -3.41 -28.89 -18.11
N ILE A 312 -2.97 -30.08 -18.54
CA ILE A 312 -2.08 -30.24 -19.70
C ILE A 312 -2.73 -29.65 -20.96
N ALA A 313 -4.01 -29.95 -21.19
CA ALA A 313 -4.76 -29.47 -22.34
C ALA A 313 -4.88 -27.94 -22.32
N ARG A 314 -5.30 -27.36 -21.19
CA ARG A 314 -5.42 -25.90 -21.01
C ARG A 314 -4.10 -25.17 -21.23
N ALA A 315 -3.00 -25.71 -20.70
CA ALA A 315 -1.68 -25.12 -20.90
C ALA A 315 -1.27 -25.10 -22.38
N ARG A 316 -1.51 -26.20 -23.11
CA ARG A 316 -1.23 -26.28 -24.55
C ARG A 316 -2.12 -25.35 -25.38
N GLU A 317 -3.41 -25.27 -25.09
CA GLU A 317 -4.34 -24.34 -25.76
C GLU A 317 -3.92 -22.88 -25.61
N ARG A 318 -3.33 -22.53 -24.46
CA ARG A 318 -2.77 -21.21 -24.18
C ARG A 318 -1.39 -20.97 -24.78
N GLY A 319 -0.87 -21.90 -25.59
CA GLY A 319 0.49 -21.83 -26.16
C GLY A 319 1.60 -21.94 -25.11
N ARG A 320 1.29 -22.43 -23.90
CA ARG A 320 2.25 -22.60 -22.81
C ARG A 320 2.82 -24.02 -22.84
N LYS A 321 4.07 -24.18 -22.40
CA LYS A 321 4.63 -25.51 -22.12
C LYS A 321 4.13 -25.95 -20.73
N PRO A 322 3.33 -27.03 -20.61
CA PRO A 322 2.83 -27.50 -19.32
C PRO A 322 3.98 -27.95 -18.42
N LEU A 323 3.91 -27.64 -17.11
CA LEU A 323 4.90 -28.10 -16.13
C LEU A 323 4.79 -29.60 -15.91
N ILE A 324 3.59 -30.12 -15.69
CA ILE A 324 3.33 -31.56 -15.62
C ILE A 324 2.98 -32.03 -17.02
N VAL A 325 3.63 -33.10 -17.50
CA VAL A 325 3.28 -33.77 -18.75
C VAL A 325 3.01 -35.24 -18.51
N GLN A 326 2.15 -35.81 -19.34
CA GLN A 326 2.02 -37.26 -19.45
C GLN A 326 2.99 -37.79 -20.50
N ASN A 327 3.59 -38.96 -20.27
CA ASN A 327 4.55 -39.59 -21.17
C ASN A 327 3.98 -40.08 -22.52
N ASP A 328 2.71 -39.78 -22.82
CA ASP A 328 1.97 -40.20 -24.02
C ASP A 328 2.57 -39.72 -25.36
N GLU A 329 3.53 -38.78 -25.33
CA GLU A 329 4.25 -38.29 -26.53
C GLU A 329 5.28 -39.30 -27.07
N LEU A 330 5.70 -40.30 -26.28
CA LEU A 330 6.73 -41.29 -26.66
C LEU A 330 6.23 -42.75 -26.63
N ASP A 331 5.25 -43.07 -25.78
CA ASP A 331 4.59 -44.39 -25.71
C ASP A 331 3.16 -44.23 -25.19
N HIS A 332 2.16 -44.50 -26.04
CA HIS A 332 0.73 -44.38 -25.73
C HIS A 332 0.24 -45.37 -24.65
N ARG A 333 1.12 -46.22 -24.11
CA ARG A 333 0.86 -47.11 -22.97
C ARG A 333 1.38 -46.55 -21.65
N ASP A 334 2.29 -45.57 -21.68
CA ASP A 334 2.87 -44.96 -20.48
C ASP A 334 2.05 -43.74 -20.02
N ARG A 335 1.01 -44.02 -19.24
CA ARG A 335 0.10 -43.01 -18.67
C ARG A 335 0.66 -42.28 -17.45
N ARG A 336 1.96 -42.41 -17.16
CA ARG A 336 2.61 -41.74 -16.02
C ARG A 336 2.83 -40.25 -16.29
N PHE A 337 2.79 -39.48 -15.22
CA PHE A 337 3.03 -38.04 -15.21
C PHE A 337 4.43 -37.74 -14.71
N ARG A 338 5.07 -36.71 -15.26
CA ARG A 338 6.38 -36.20 -14.83
C ARG A 338 6.42 -34.68 -14.95
N ILE A 339 7.43 -34.07 -14.34
CA ILE A 339 7.74 -32.67 -14.61
C ILE A 339 8.42 -32.54 -15.99
N ASN A 340 8.04 -31.52 -16.75
CA ASN A 340 8.42 -31.25 -18.13
C ASN A 340 9.75 -30.49 -18.24
N HIS A 341 10.13 -29.75 -17.19
CA HIS A 341 11.37 -28.97 -17.08
C HIS A 341 11.94 -29.06 -15.66
N PRO A 342 13.22 -28.70 -15.40
CA PRO A 342 13.72 -28.58 -14.03
C PRO A 342 12.79 -27.65 -13.23
N LEU A 343 12.49 -28.01 -11.98
CA LEU A 343 11.75 -27.12 -11.09
C LEU A 343 12.49 -25.79 -10.95
N ASP A 344 11.72 -24.71 -10.81
CA ASP A 344 12.28 -23.38 -10.58
C ASP A 344 13.09 -23.39 -9.28
N ASP A 345 14.41 -23.25 -9.44
CA ASP A 345 15.41 -23.30 -8.36
C ASP A 345 15.56 -21.93 -7.67
N TYR A 346 14.67 -20.97 -7.93
CA TYR A 346 14.68 -19.71 -7.17
C TYR A 346 14.23 -19.93 -5.71
N PRO A 347 14.71 -19.09 -4.77
CA PRO A 347 14.25 -19.11 -3.39
C PRO A 347 12.75 -18.77 -3.29
N ASP A 348 12.07 -19.37 -2.32
CA ASP A 348 10.70 -19.00 -1.95
C ASP A 348 10.73 -17.75 -1.06
N LEU A 349 11.04 -16.60 -1.66
CA LEU A 349 10.98 -15.31 -0.98
C LEU A 349 9.59 -14.71 -1.13
N PRO A 350 8.97 -14.19 -0.06
CA PRO A 350 7.69 -13.50 -0.18
C PRO A 350 7.86 -12.27 -1.07
N PRO A 351 6.88 -11.97 -1.96
CA PRO A 351 6.88 -10.69 -2.66
C PRO A 351 6.91 -9.57 -1.61
N PRO A 352 7.77 -8.55 -1.77
CA PRO A 352 7.80 -7.46 -0.79
C PRO A 352 6.40 -6.84 -0.68
N GLY A 353 5.92 -6.61 0.54
CA GLY A 353 4.53 -6.15 0.70
C GLY A 353 4.27 -4.86 -0.06
N VAL A 354 3.18 -4.79 -0.81
CA VAL A 354 2.48 -3.53 -1.11
C VAL A 354 2.27 -2.85 0.25
N LEU A 355 2.75 -1.62 0.41
CA LEU A 355 2.80 -0.86 1.68
C LEU A 355 1.90 -1.44 2.78
N ASN A 356 2.45 -2.34 3.60
CA ASN A 356 1.77 -2.80 4.79
C ASN A 356 2.22 -1.92 5.96
N ARG A 357 1.21 -1.46 6.70
CA ARG A 357 1.30 -0.59 7.90
C ARG A 357 2.41 -1.08 8.86
N PRO A 358 3.07 -0.19 9.61
CA PRO A 358 4.08 -0.57 10.59
C PRO A 358 3.46 -1.55 11.60
N ASN A 359 4.05 -2.75 11.69
CA ASN A 359 3.76 -3.65 12.79
C ASN A 359 4.45 -3.10 14.06
N SER A 360 3.67 -2.62 15.02
CA SER A 360 4.13 -2.52 16.40
C SER A 360 4.19 -3.93 17.03
N LYS A 361 5.33 -4.22 17.69
CA LYS A 361 5.66 -5.35 18.56
C LYS A 361 6.34 -6.56 17.91
N ALA A 362 7.67 -6.49 17.91
CA ALA A 362 8.56 -7.60 18.25
C ALA A 362 9.90 -7.02 18.76
N GLU A 363 9.93 -6.57 20.01
CA GLU A 363 11.13 -6.70 20.84
C GLU A 363 10.85 -7.86 21.80
N THR A 364 11.67 -8.90 21.72
CA THR A 364 12.25 -9.57 22.90
C THR A 364 13.42 -10.39 22.42
N ASP A 365 14.60 -10.01 22.91
CA ASP A 365 15.65 -10.85 23.47
C ASP A 365 16.12 -12.08 22.70
N GLY A 366 17.41 -12.05 22.40
CA GLY A 366 18.16 -13.25 22.06
C GLY A 366 18.05 -14.28 23.18
N LYS A 367 17.52 -15.45 22.84
CA LYS A 367 17.96 -16.76 23.33
C LYS A 367 17.40 -17.86 22.45
N SER A 368 18.28 -18.76 22.08
CA SER A 368 18.05 -20.03 21.38
C SER A 368 16.89 -20.85 21.95
N GLY A 369 16.00 -21.33 21.07
CA GLY A 369 15.06 -22.42 21.36
C GLY A 369 13.78 -22.36 20.53
N ALA A 370 13.57 -23.33 19.63
CA ALA A 370 12.26 -23.64 19.05
C ALA A 370 11.43 -24.50 20.04
N PRO A 371 10.13 -24.71 19.81
CA PRO A 371 9.05 -23.72 19.93
C PRO A 371 8.01 -24.16 20.99
N ALA A 372 7.18 -23.23 21.47
CA ALA A 372 5.96 -23.54 22.20
C ALA A 372 4.75 -22.80 21.59
N VAL A 373 3.73 -23.61 21.32
CA VAL A 373 2.40 -23.30 20.77
C VAL A 373 1.58 -22.48 21.79
N ASP A 374 1.06 -21.31 21.43
CA ASP A 374 -0.37 -20.98 21.55
C ASP A 374 -0.77 -19.54 21.18
N LYS A 375 -2.00 -19.44 20.65
CA LYS A 375 -2.88 -18.29 20.31
C LYS A 375 -2.84 -17.72 18.89
N GLN A 376 -3.59 -18.43 18.04
CA GLN A 376 -3.77 -18.34 16.59
C GLN A 376 -5.19 -17.84 16.19
N THR A 377 -5.96 -17.23 17.09
CA THR A 377 -7.44 -17.21 16.98
C THR A 377 -8.13 -15.93 16.46
N SER A 378 -7.44 -14.81 16.19
CA SER A 378 -8.14 -13.53 15.90
C SER A 378 -8.14 -13.02 14.44
N SER A 379 -7.16 -13.36 13.60
CA SER A 379 -7.14 -12.92 12.18
C SER A 379 -7.86 -13.89 11.25
N ASP A 380 -7.74 -15.19 11.50
CA ASP A 380 -8.42 -16.23 10.72
C ASP A 380 -9.93 -16.17 10.95
N ALA A 381 -10.35 -15.75 12.14
CA ALA A 381 -11.74 -15.42 12.43
C ALA A 381 -12.28 -14.36 11.44
N SER A 382 -11.56 -13.28 11.15
CA SER A 382 -12.07 -12.19 10.28
C SER A 382 -12.12 -12.54 8.78
N ALA A 383 -11.21 -13.37 8.27
CA ALA A 383 -11.26 -13.82 6.87
C ALA A 383 -12.30 -14.94 6.69
N ASN A 384 -12.38 -15.86 7.66
CA ASN A 384 -13.43 -16.87 7.69
C ASN A 384 -14.81 -16.21 7.87
N ASP A 385 -14.94 -15.16 8.67
CA ASP A 385 -16.20 -14.39 8.81
C ASP A 385 -16.62 -13.79 7.46
N LEU A 386 -15.67 -13.26 6.67
CA LEU A 386 -15.94 -12.74 5.32
C LEU A 386 -16.35 -13.86 4.35
N ILE A 387 -15.67 -15.00 4.39
CA ILE A 387 -15.96 -16.18 3.55
C ILE A 387 -17.31 -16.78 3.92
N ASP A 388 -17.58 -16.97 5.20
CA ASP A 388 -18.83 -17.50 5.73
C ASP A 388 -20.00 -16.59 5.34
N ARG A 389 -19.82 -15.27 5.46
CA ARG A 389 -20.83 -14.29 5.04
C ARG A 389 -21.01 -14.26 3.53
N LEU A 390 -19.93 -14.32 2.74
CA LEU A 390 -19.98 -14.39 1.28
C LEU A 390 -20.80 -15.61 0.82
N HIS A 391 -20.49 -16.79 1.35
CA HIS A 391 -21.22 -18.02 1.01
C HIS A 391 -22.66 -18.00 1.51
N ALA A 392 -22.91 -17.53 2.74
CA ALA A 392 -24.25 -17.47 3.30
C ALA A 392 -25.17 -16.52 2.51
N THR A 393 -24.67 -15.34 2.14
CA THR A 393 -25.46 -14.34 1.40
C THR A 393 -25.65 -14.72 -0.07
N SER A 394 -24.69 -15.42 -0.69
CA SER A 394 -24.80 -15.87 -2.09
C SER A 394 -25.97 -16.83 -2.35
N ARG A 395 -26.46 -17.51 -1.30
CA ARG A 395 -27.62 -18.42 -1.36
C ARG A 395 -28.85 -17.86 -0.63
N GLY A 396 -28.76 -16.64 -0.12
CA GLY A 396 -29.82 -15.97 0.62
C GLY A 396 -30.87 -15.32 -0.29
N ASP A 397 -31.92 -14.80 0.36
CA ASP A 397 -33.04 -14.11 -0.28
C ASP A 397 -32.82 -12.59 -0.41
N ASP A 398 -31.66 -12.10 0.01
CA ASP A 398 -31.29 -10.68 0.04
C ASP A 398 -30.09 -10.44 -0.91
N PRO A 399 -30.33 -10.03 -2.16
CA PRO A 399 -29.29 -9.71 -3.13
C PRO A 399 -28.35 -8.60 -2.63
N THR A 400 -28.88 -7.56 -2.00
CA THR A 400 -28.09 -6.44 -1.44
C THR A 400 -27.06 -6.92 -0.43
N ALA A 401 -27.43 -7.89 0.43
CA ALA A 401 -26.49 -8.47 1.39
C ALA A 401 -25.33 -9.21 0.70
N PHE A 402 -25.57 -9.85 -0.44
CA PHE A 402 -24.53 -10.50 -1.23
C PHE A 402 -23.62 -9.47 -1.92
N GLU A 403 -24.19 -8.43 -2.52
CA GLU A 403 -23.46 -7.33 -3.16
C GLU A 403 -22.51 -6.62 -2.17
N LEU A 404 -23.00 -6.34 -0.95
CA LEU A 404 -22.20 -5.76 0.13
C LEU A 404 -21.07 -6.69 0.57
N ALA A 405 -21.34 -8.00 0.72
CA ALA A 405 -20.33 -8.98 1.08
C ALA A 405 -19.19 -9.04 0.03
N VAL A 406 -19.53 -8.98 -1.26
CA VAL A 406 -18.53 -8.91 -2.35
C VAL A 406 -17.70 -7.63 -2.26
N CYS A 407 -18.34 -6.48 -2.04
CA CYS A 407 -17.64 -5.20 -1.86
C CYS A 407 -16.66 -5.23 -0.68
N GLU A 408 -17.06 -5.83 0.44
CA GLU A 408 -16.22 -5.97 1.64
C GLU A 408 -15.03 -6.90 1.40
N VAL A 409 -15.21 -8.00 0.65
CA VAL A 409 -14.10 -8.87 0.23
C VAL A 409 -13.06 -8.08 -0.56
N PHE A 410 -13.45 -7.37 -1.61
CA PHE A 410 -12.51 -6.54 -2.39
C PHE A 410 -11.92 -5.39 -1.56
N GLY A 411 -12.68 -4.80 -0.66
CA GLY A 411 -12.19 -3.77 0.25
C GLY A 411 -11.09 -4.30 1.17
N SER A 412 -11.22 -5.54 1.66
CA SER A 412 -10.18 -6.20 2.45
C SER A 412 -8.92 -6.52 1.65
N LEU A 413 -9.04 -6.66 0.33
CA LEU A 413 -7.93 -6.92 -0.60
C LEU A 413 -7.25 -5.64 -1.10
N GLY A 414 -7.65 -4.46 -0.60
CA GLY A 414 -7.01 -3.18 -0.91
C GLY A 414 -7.63 -2.42 -2.09
N PHE A 415 -8.81 -2.81 -2.56
CA PHE A 415 -9.61 -1.98 -3.47
C PHE A 415 -10.40 -0.92 -2.71
N LEU A 416 -10.69 0.20 -3.39
CA LEU A 416 -11.74 1.12 -2.95
C LEU A 416 -13.07 0.63 -3.54
N SER A 417 -13.86 -0.06 -2.74
CA SER A 417 -15.15 -0.63 -3.16
C SER A 417 -16.29 0.36 -2.93
N THR A 418 -17.18 0.49 -3.91
CA THR A 418 -18.42 1.28 -3.81
C THR A 418 -19.61 0.40 -4.16
N HIS A 419 -20.56 0.27 -3.24
CA HIS A 419 -21.88 -0.32 -3.50
C HIS A 419 -22.81 0.77 -4.03
N LEU A 420 -23.56 0.46 -5.10
CA LEU A 420 -24.53 1.39 -5.70
C LEU A 420 -25.96 0.88 -5.49
N GLY A 421 -26.24 -0.35 -5.92
CA GLY A 421 -27.54 -1.01 -5.80
C GLY A 421 -28.72 -0.30 -6.52
N GLY A 422 -29.72 -1.07 -6.96
CA GLY A 422 -31.01 -0.53 -7.41
C GLY A 422 -31.40 -0.86 -8.86
N TYR A 423 -32.62 -0.46 -9.23
CA TYR A 423 -33.20 -0.78 -10.54
C TYR A 423 -32.51 0.00 -11.67
N ALA A 424 -31.98 -0.73 -12.67
CA ALA A 424 -31.23 -0.18 -13.82
C ALA A 424 -29.90 0.52 -13.45
N ALA A 425 -29.25 0.06 -12.38
CA ALA A 425 -27.90 0.45 -11.99
C ALA A 425 -27.04 -0.83 -11.79
N PRO A 426 -25.71 -0.75 -11.94
CA PRO A 426 -24.83 -1.84 -11.55
C PRO A 426 -24.85 -2.01 -10.03
N ASP A 427 -24.52 -3.19 -9.53
CA ASP A 427 -24.49 -3.46 -8.09
C ASP A 427 -23.40 -2.64 -7.38
N GLY A 428 -22.27 -2.42 -8.05
CA GLY A 428 -21.21 -1.58 -7.54
C GLY A 428 -20.00 -1.49 -8.47
N TYR A 429 -18.91 -0.95 -7.95
CA TYR A 429 -17.61 -0.97 -8.63
C TYR A 429 -16.47 -1.01 -7.62
N ILE A 430 -15.30 -1.46 -8.08
CA ILE A 430 -14.05 -1.48 -7.31
C ILE A 430 -12.99 -0.68 -8.06
N ASP A 431 -12.31 0.21 -7.35
CA ASP A 431 -11.18 0.98 -7.87
C ASP A 431 -9.87 0.42 -7.30
N ALA A 432 -8.95 0.05 -8.17
CA ALA A 432 -7.60 -0.34 -7.81
C ALA A 432 -6.71 0.91 -7.76
N PRO A 433 -6.24 1.36 -6.57
CA PRO A 433 -5.48 2.60 -6.42
C PRO A 433 -4.00 2.43 -6.83
N LEU A 434 -3.75 1.95 -8.05
CA LEU A 434 -2.42 1.58 -8.56
C LEU A 434 -1.68 2.73 -9.28
N GLY A 435 -1.96 3.99 -8.94
CA GLY A 435 -1.35 5.15 -9.60
C GLY A 435 -1.62 5.17 -11.10
N GLN A 436 -0.57 5.19 -11.93
CA GLN A 436 -0.72 5.18 -13.40
C GLN A 436 -1.34 3.88 -13.97
N ARG A 437 -1.35 2.79 -13.19
CA ARG A 437 -2.05 1.54 -13.53
C ARG A 437 -3.42 1.44 -12.87
N ALA A 438 -3.93 2.53 -12.28
CA ALA A 438 -5.24 2.53 -11.68
C ALA A 438 -6.29 2.06 -12.69
N TYR A 439 -7.21 1.25 -12.20
CA TYR A 439 -8.30 0.74 -13.01
C TYR A 439 -9.54 0.59 -12.15
N ARG A 440 -10.69 0.68 -12.83
CA ARG A 440 -11.99 0.38 -12.25
C ARG A 440 -12.53 -0.92 -12.84
N ALA A 441 -13.13 -1.75 -12.01
CA ALA A 441 -13.94 -2.88 -12.44
C ALA A 441 -15.39 -2.70 -11.95
N MET A 442 -16.36 -2.86 -12.86
CA MET A 442 -17.78 -2.92 -12.48
C MET A 442 -18.09 -4.26 -11.84
N LEU A 443 -18.90 -4.25 -10.79
CA LEU A 443 -19.41 -5.44 -10.13
C LEU A 443 -20.86 -5.69 -10.55
N GLU A 444 -21.11 -6.93 -10.94
CA GLU A 444 -22.45 -7.50 -11.15
C GLU A 444 -22.51 -8.81 -10.35
N CYS A 445 -23.46 -8.93 -9.43
CA CYS A 445 -23.60 -9.99 -8.45
C CYS A 445 -24.93 -10.72 -8.66
N LYS A 446 -24.87 -12.04 -8.81
CA LYS A 446 -26.08 -12.88 -8.91
C LYS A 446 -26.10 -13.88 -7.75
N SER A 447 -27.03 -13.70 -6.81
CA SER A 447 -27.32 -14.70 -5.78
C SER A 447 -28.26 -15.78 -6.31
N SER A 448 -28.24 -16.98 -5.71
CA SER A 448 -29.13 -18.08 -6.09
C SER A 448 -29.42 -19.02 -4.93
N LYS A 449 -30.72 -19.22 -4.63
CA LYS A 449 -31.18 -20.17 -3.60
C LYS A 449 -30.74 -21.61 -3.87
N THR A 450 -30.62 -21.99 -5.14
CA THR A 450 -30.15 -23.33 -5.54
C THR A 450 -28.63 -23.45 -5.51
N GLY A 451 -27.92 -22.34 -5.26
CA GLY A 451 -26.47 -22.24 -5.39
C GLY A 451 -25.98 -22.17 -6.84
N PHE A 452 -26.90 -22.10 -7.80
CA PHE A 452 -26.58 -22.16 -9.23
C PHE A 452 -27.29 -21.04 -9.99
N VAL A 453 -26.52 -20.20 -10.67
CA VAL A 453 -27.03 -19.09 -11.49
C VAL A 453 -27.29 -19.59 -12.91
N GLN A 454 -28.50 -19.39 -13.41
CA GLN A 454 -28.90 -19.74 -14.78
C GLN A 454 -29.00 -18.48 -15.65
N GLY A 455 -28.65 -18.62 -16.93
CA GLY A 455 -28.85 -17.58 -17.94
C GLY A 455 -27.55 -16.94 -18.45
N VAL A 456 -27.53 -16.68 -19.75
CA VAL A 456 -26.42 -16.05 -20.48
C VAL A 456 -26.49 -14.52 -20.46
N GLU A 457 -27.67 -13.98 -20.11
CA GLU A 457 -27.99 -12.54 -20.13
C GLU A 457 -27.21 -11.73 -19.09
N ALA A 458 -26.75 -12.38 -18.01
CA ALA A 458 -25.98 -11.74 -16.94
C ALA A 458 -24.64 -11.14 -17.42
N ALA A 459 -24.04 -11.68 -18.49
CA ALA A 459 -22.82 -11.13 -19.08
C ALA A 459 -23.09 -9.82 -19.84
N ALA A 460 -24.20 -9.74 -20.57
CA ALA A 460 -24.58 -8.53 -21.29
C ALA A 460 -24.96 -7.39 -20.33
N GLU A 461 -25.67 -7.74 -19.25
CA GLU A 461 -26.04 -6.81 -18.18
C GLU A 461 -24.79 -6.22 -17.49
N ALA A 462 -23.86 -7.08 -17.05
CA ALA A 462 -22.60 -6.66 -16.42
C ALA A 462 -21.78 -5.69 -17.29
N ALA A 463 -21.81 -5.86 -18.61
CA ALA A 463 -21.07 -5.03 -19.55
C ALA A 463 -21.75 -3.69 -19.85
N SER A 464 -23.07 -3.60 -19.69
CA SER A 464 -23.88 -2.44 -20.11
C SER A 464 -23.48 -1.14 -19.40
N TYR A 465 -22.99 -1.24 -18.16
CA TYR A 465 -22.57 -0.09 -17.34
C TYR A 465 -21.09 0.27 -17.47
N ARG A 466 -20.27 -0.52 -18.18
CA ARG A 466 -18.81 -0.34 -18.27
C ARG A 466 -18.42 1.05 -18.75
N ALA A 467 -19.01 1.48 -19.87
CA ALA A 467 -18.70 2.77 -20.49
C ALA A 467 -19.20 3.95 -19.65
N THR A 468 -20.40 3.83 -19.07
CA THR A 468 -21.04 4.87 -18.26
C THR A 468 -20.21 5.24 -17.03
N TYR A 469 -19.57 4.26 -16.40
CA TYR A 469 -18.79 4.45 -15.17
C TYR A 469 -17.27 4.52 -15.41
N GLY A 470 -16.83 4.57 -16.67
CA GLY A 470 -15.41 4.66 -17.03
C GLY A 470 -14.59 3.43 -16.60
N ALA A 471 -15.22 2.27 -16.50
CA ALA A 471 -14.57 1.06 -16.03
C ALA A 471 -13.76 0.36 -17.14
N LYS A 472 -12.58 -0.13 -16.76
CA LYS A 472 -11.72 -0.92 -17.66
C LYS A 472 -12.21 -2.38 -17.76
N TYR A 473 -12.72 -2.91 -16.64
CA TYR A 473 -13.15 -4.30 -16.52
C TYR A 473 -14.61 -4.40 -16.05
N CYS A 474 -15.21 -5.56 -16.28
CA CYS A 474 -16.49 -5.96 -15.72
C CYS A 474 -16.34 -7.34 -15.08
N LEU A 475 -16.87 -7.49 -13.89
CA LEU A 475 -16.79 -8.71 -13.11
C LEU A 475 -18.20 -9.17 -12.73
N LEU A 476 -18.54 -10.36 -13.20
CA LEU A 476 -19.72 -11.11 -12.78
C LEU A 476 -19.36 -12.03 -11.63
N VAL A 477 -20.10 -11.95 -10.53
CA VAL A 477 -19.88 -12.71 -9.28
C VAL A 477 -21.13 -13.50 -8.91
N GLY A 478 -20.97 -14.73 -8.44
CA GLY A 478 -22.08 -15.57 -7.99
C GLY A 478 -21.63 -16.89 -7.38
N PRO A 479 -22.54 -17.70 -6.80
CA PRO A 479 -22.17 -18.95 -6.12
C PRO A 479 -21.56 -19.98 -7.09
N GLN A 480 -22.32 -20.40 -8.10
CA GLN A 480 -21.83 -21.24 -9.20
C GLN A 480 -22.57 -20.91 -10.50
N PHE A 481 -21.94 -21.19 -11.64
CA PHE A 481 -22.48 -20.95 -12.98
C PHE A 481 -22.36 -22.22 -13.83
N GLN A 482 -23.22 -22.38 -14.83
CA GLN A 482 -23.18 -23.55 -15.73
C GLN A 482 -21.81 -23.71 -16.37
N SER A 483 -21.25 -24.92 -16.34
CA SER A 483 -19.92 -25.23 -16.90
C SER A 483 -19.93 -25.52 -18.40
N PHE A 484 -21.11 -25.66 -19.02
CA PHE A 484 -21.27 -26.00 -20.43
C PHE A 484 -22.37 -25.14 -21.07
N GLY A 485 -22.15 -24.64 -22.29
CA GLY A 485 -23.12 -23.86 -23.06
C GLY A 485 -22.56 -22.52 -23.54
N ASP A 486 -23.43 -21.58 -23.94
CA ASP A 486 -23.01 -20.33 -24.58
C ASP A 486 -22.43 -19.27 -23.62
N LEU A 487 -22.45 -19.50 -22.29
CA LEU A 487 -21.96 -18.55 -21.29
C LEU A 487 -20.50 -18.14 -21.51
N ASP A 488 -19.61 -19.09 -21.80
CA ASP A 488 -18.19 -18.75 -22.01
C ASP A 488 -18.00 -17.90 -23.27
N LYS A 489 -18.82 -18.10 -24.32
CA LYS A 489 -18.81 -17.25 -25.52
C LYS A 489 -19.36 -15.85 -25.21
N GLU A 490 -20.41 -15.75 -24.41
CA GLU A 490 -20.98 -14.45 -24.01
C GLU A 490 -20.02 -13.65 -23.13
N LEU A 491 -19.33 -14.30 -22.18
CA LEU A 491 -18.28 -13.66 -21.39
C LEU A 491 -17.18 -13.06 -22.28
N GLN A 492 -16.77 -13.77 -23.33
CA GLN A 492 -15.81 -13.25 -24.30
C GLN A 492 -16.40 -12.11 -25.14
N THR A 493 -17.62 -12.28 -25.64
CA THR A 493 -18.31 -11.32 -26.51
C THR A 493 -18.53 -9.97 -25.81
N HIS A 494 -18.92 -10.00 -24.55
CA HIS A 494 -19.19 -8.81 -23.75
C HIS A 494 -17.96 -8.30 -22.98
N GLY A 495 -16.88 -9.09 -22.94
CA GLY A 495 -15.64 -8.72 -22.26
C GLY A 495 -15.79 -8.70 -20.73
N VAL A 496 -16.36 -9.77 -20.17
CA VAL A 496 -16.71 -9.90 -18.75
C VAL A 496 -15.91 -11.03 -18.12
N ALA A 497 -15.31 -10.76 -16.96
CA ALA A 497 -14.71 -11.78 -16.11
C ALA A 497 -15.77 -12.43 -15.23
N LEU A 498 -15.62 -13.71 -14.94
CA LEU A 498 -16.51 -14.46 -14.05
C LEU A 498 -15.73 -14.97 -12.84
N MET A 499 -16.14 -14.62 -11.63
CA MET A 499 -15.64 -15.20 -10.37
C MET A 499 -16.76 -15.87 -9.60
N THR A 500 -16.55 -17.11 -9.17
CA THR A 500 -17.46 -17.74 -8.20
C THR A 500 -17.16 -17.27 -6.77
N THR A 501 -18.03 -17.58 -5.81
CA THR A 501 -17.71 -17.40 -4.39
C THR A 501 -16.51 -18.27 -3.96
N ASP A 502 -16.34 -19.44 -4.57
CA ASP A 502 -15.16 -20.29 -4.37
C ASP A 502 -13.87 -19.63 -4.92
N ASP A 503 -13.97 -18.94 -6.06
CA ASP A 503 -12.84 -18.17 -6.61
C ASP A 503 -12.46 -17.01 -5.68
N LEU A 504 -13.45 -16.24 -5.19
CA LEU A 504 -13.20 -15.14 -4.25
C LEU A 504 -12.66 -15.62 -2.91
N GLU A 505 -13.12 -16.77 -2.41
CA GLU A 505 -12.53 -17.41 -1.24
C GLU A 505 -11.04 -17.72 -1.47
N GLN A 506 -10.69 -18.28 -2.64
CA GLN A 506 -9.29 -18.52 -2.97
C GLN A 506 -8.48 -17.23 -3.09
N VAL A 507 -9.02 -16.19 -3.71
CA VAL A 507 -8.38 -14.86 -3.78
C VAL A 507 -8.11 -14.33 -2.37
N LEU A 508 -9.09 -14.44 -1.46
CA LEU A 508 -8.98 -13.97 -0.08
C LEU A 508 -7.97 -14.77 0.75
N ARG A 509 -8.05 -16.10 0.70
CA ARG A 509 -7.14 -17.00 1.44
C ARG A 509 -5.68 -16.86 0.98
N ASN A 510 -5.47 -16.54 -0.29
CA ASN A 510 -4.13 -16.31 -0.84
C ASN A 510 -3.69 -14.85 -0.79
N ASN A 511 -4.53 -13.95 -0.24
CA ASN A 511 -4.28 -12.53 -0.08
C ASN A 511 -3.71 -11.90 -1.36
N LEU A 512 -4.40 -12.08 -2.49
CA LEU A 512 -4.01 -11.45 -3.75
C LEU A 512 -4.29 -9.95 -3.68
N ASP A 513 -3.36 -9.14 -4.18
CA ASP A 513 -3.51 -7.69 -4.19
C ASP A 513 -4.20 -7.18 -5.49
N PRO A 514 -4.54 -5.88 -5.58
CA PRO A 514 -5.18 -5.33 -6.77
C PRO A 514 -4.31 -5.41 -8.04
N TYR A 515 -2.99 -5.53 -7.90
CA TYR A 515 -2.09 -5.69 -9.04
C TYR A 515 -2.21 -7.09 -9.63
N GLU A 516 -2.21 -8.12 -8.78
CA GLU A 516 -2.34 -9.52 -9.19
C GLU A 516 -3.74 -9.85 -9.74
N ILE A 517 -4.76 -9.30 -9.08
CA ILE A 517 -6.17 -9.49 -9.45
C ILE A 517 -6.49 -8.92 -10.84
N GLU A 518 -5.75 -7.92 -11.33
CA GLU A 518 -5.96 -7.34 -12.67
C GLU A 518 -6.03 -8.42 -13.77
N SER A 519 -5.15 -9.43 -13.69
CA SER A 519 -5.09 -10.52 -14.67
C SER A 519 -6.35 -11.40 -14.66
N LEU A 520 -6.97 -11.56 -13.49
CA LEU A 520 -8.18 -12.35 -13.27
C LEU A 520 -9.43 -11.66 -13.83
N LEU A 521 -9.37 -10.33 -14.00
CA LEU A 521 -10.46 -9.50 -14.53
C LEU A 521 -10.52 -9.45 -16.06
N THR A 522 -9.62 -10.15 -16.76
CA THR A 522 -9.72 -10.32 -18.20
C THR A 522 -10.94 -11.19 -18.57
N PRO A 523 -11.51 -11.08 -19.78
CA PRO A 523 -12.74 -11.80 -20.15
C PRO A 523 -12.66 -13.33 -19.99
N GLY A 524 -13.76 -13.95 -19.54
CA GLY A 524 -13.86 -15.39 -19.27
C GLY A 524 -13.75 -15.74 -17.77
N ARG A 525 -13.68 -17.04 -17.47
CA ARG A 525 -13.65 -17.54 -16.09
C ARG A 525 -12.33 -17.21 -15.40
N ALA A 526 -12.42 -16.74 -14.16
CA ALA A 526 -11.27 -16.40 -13.33
C ALA A 526 -10.57 -17.66 -12.80
N ASN A 527 -11.29 -18.73 -12.44
CA ASN A 527 -10.71 -19.95 -11.87
C ASN A 527 -9.49 -20.48 -12.65
N ASP A 528 -9.58 -20.53 -13.99
CA ASP A 528 -8.47 -21.04 -14.81
C ASP A 528 -7.24 -20.12 -14.77
N LYS A 529 -7.43 -18.82 -14.55
CA LYS A 529 -6.35 -17.83 -14.46
C LYS A 529 -5.81 -17.76 -13.04
N LEU A 530 -6.68 -17.94 -12.05
CA LEU A 530 -6.35 -18.00 -10.64
C LEU A 530 -5.49 -19.22 -10.35
N SER A 531 -5.86 -20.39 -10.89
CA SER A 531 -5.04 -21.60 -10.78
C SER A 531 -3.65 -21.41 -11.38
N ASP A 532 -3.57 -20.78 -12.56
CA ASP A 532 -2.30 -20.46 -13.21
C ASP A 532 -1.49 -19.45 -12.38
N LEU A 533 -2.12 -18.39 -11.86
CA LEU A 533 -1.49 -17.35 -11.03
C LEU A 533 -0.91 -17.94 -9.74
N LEU A 534 -1.71 -18.74 -9.02
CA LEU A 534 -1.28 -19.39 -7.78
C LEU A 534 -0.15 -20.38 -8.05
N TRP A 535 -0.16 -21.10 -9.16
CA TRP A 535 0.94 -21.95 -9.56
C TRP A 535 2.20 -21.14 -9.90
N GLU A 536 2.05 -20.04 -10.64
CA GLU A 536 3.13 -19.17 -11.07
C GLU A 536 3.82 -18.46 -9.88
N ARG A 537 3.13 -18.26 -8.75
CA ARG A 537 3.69 -17.78 -7.47
C ARG A 537 4.73 -18.71 -6.86
N TYR A 538 4.67 -20.02 -7.14
CA TYR A 538 5.57 -21.01 -6.53
C TYR A 538 6.56 -21.63 -7.53
N HIS A 539 6.29 -21.54 -8.83
CA HIS A 539 7.06 -22.29 -9.84
C HIS A 539 7.33 -21.52 -11.14
N GLY A 540 6.93 -20.25 -11.21
CA GLY A 540 6.92 -19.48 -12.45
C GLY A 540 7.68 -18.17 -12.40
N ARG A 541 7.55 -17.42 -13.50
CA ARG A 541 8.13 -16.08 -13.64
C ARG A 541 7.77 -15.13 -12.49
N PRO A 542 6.53 -15.10 -11.96
CA PRO A 542 6.17 -14.29 -10.79
C PRO A 542 6.99 -14.62 -9.54
N LYS A 543 7.25 -15.90 -9.23
CA LYS A 543 8.17 -16.31 -8.15
C LYS A 543 9.55 -15.67 -8.34
N ARG A 544 10.13 -15.82 -9.53
CA ARG A 544 11.46 -15.26 -9.83
C ARG A 544 11.46 -13.74 -9.69
N VAL A 545 10.46 -13.05 -10.23
CA VAL A 545 10.33 -11.59 -10.13
C VAL A 545 10.21 -11.14 -8.67
N ALA A 546 9.41 -11.83 -7.85
CA ALA A 546 9.27 -11.55 -6.42
C ALA A 546 10.60 -11.75 -5.67
N ALA A 547 11.30 -12.86 -5.94
CA ALA A 547 12.61 -13.15 -5.36
C ALA A 547 13.66 -12.12 -5.77
N ILE A 548 13.74 -11.79 -7.07
CA ILE A 548 14.62 -10.73 -7.61
C ILE A 548 14.33 -9.40 -6.90
N ALA A 549 13.05 -9.03 -6.77
CA ALA A 549 12.66 -7.79 -6.10
C ALA A 549 13.06 -7.78 -4.61
N ALA A 550 12.84 -8.89 -3.89
CA ALA A 550 13.25 -9.04 -2.50
C ALA A 550 14.78 -8.93 -2.32
N ILE A 551 15.55 -9.61 -3.17
CA ILE A 551 17.01 -9.55 -3.18
C ILE A 551 17.49 -8.13 -3.47
N LEU A 552 16.90 -7.45 -4.46
CA LEU A 552 17.26 -6.05 -4.79
C LEU A 552 17.00 -5.09 -3.64
N ILE A 553 15.90 -5.26 -2.90
CA ILE A 553 15.63 -4.43 -1.72
C ILE A 553 16.75 -4.58 -0.70
N GLU A 554 17.16 -5.81 -0.40
CA GLU A 554 18.14 -6.08 0.64
C GLU A 554 19.57 -5.73 0.19
N GLU A 555 20.02 -6.33 -0.90
CA GLU A 555 21.38 -6.22 -1.39
C GLU A 555 21.64 -4.91 -2.12
N GLY A 556 20.66 -4.42 -2.89
CA GLY A 556 20.76 -3.11 -3.54
C GLY A 556 20.87 -1.98 -2.52
N TRP A 557 20.08 -2.03 -1.45
CA TRP A 557 20.23 -1.10 -0.32
C TRP A 557 21.60 -1.25 0.37
N ARG A 558 22.04 -2.48 0.65
CA ARG A 558 23.32 -2.75 1.30
C ARG A 558 24.49 -2.14 0.51
N ILE A 559 24.51 -2.32 -0.82
CA ILE A 559 25.53 -1.74 -1.69
C ILE A 559 25.44 -0.22 -1.72
N GLN A 560 24.23 0.34 -1.79
CA GLN A 560 24.04 1.79 -1.73
C GLN A 560 24.61 2.43 -0.45
N VAL A 561 24.41 1.78 0.70
CA VAL A 561 24.98 2.21 1.99
C VAL A 561 26.50 2.06 2.03
N LEU A 562 27.06 0.98 1.49
CA LEU A 562 28.51 0.76 1.48
C LEU A 562 29.25 1.78 0.61
N SER A 563 28.73 2.07 -0.59
CA SER A 563 29.31 3.08 -1.47
C SER A 563 29.26 4.48 -0.85
N SER A 564 28.17 4.82 -0.15
CA SER A 564 28.09 6.08 0.61
C SER A 564 29.19 6.20 1.68
N LYS A 565 29.48 5.12 2.42
CA LYS A 565 30.52 5.11 3.47
C LYS A 565 31.95 5.15 2.92
N GLN A 566 32.22 4.49 1.80
CA GLN A 566 33.54 4.52 1.15
C GLN A 566 33.88 5.92 0.63
N ASN A 567 32.91 6.63 0.03
CA ASN A 567 33.10 7.99 -0.46
C ASN A 567 33.41 8.98 0.67
N ALA A 568 32.76 8.83 1.83
CA ALA A 568 33.04 9.63 3.03
C ALA A 568 34.47 9.43 3.57
N THR A 569 35.05 8.25 3.37
CA THR A 569 36.40 7.91 3.86
C THR A 569 37.52 8.42 2.94
N GLN A 570 37.21 8.69 1.66
CA GLN A 570 38.16 9.17 0.66
C GLN A 570 38.22 10.70 0.53
N GLY A 571 37.48 11.46 1.36
CA GLY A 571 37.57 12.92 1.39
C GLY A 571 37.00 13.63 0.16
N VAL A 572 36.15 12.95 -0.63
CA VAL A 572 35.43 13.55 -1.76
C VAL A 572 34.41 14.55 -1.21
N ALA A 573 34.39 15.78 -1.74
CA ALA A 573 33.43 16.80 -1.32
C ALA A 573 32.00 16.33 -1.59
N ALA A 574 31.04 16.70 -0.72
CA ALA A 574 29.62 16.30 -0.86
C ALA A 574 28.97 16.76 -2.17
N SER A 575 29.59 17.71 -2.89
CA SER A 575 29.17 18.16 -4.22
C SER A 575 29.69 17.29 -5.38
N GLU A 576 30.61 16.36 -5.10
CA GLU A 576 31.28 15.49 -6.08
C GLU A 576 31.07 13.99 -5.79
N THR A 577 30.35 13.64 -4.72
CA THR A 577 29.97 12.26 -4.44
C THR A 577 28.99 11.76 -5.51
N PRO A 578 29.25 10.64 -6.20
CA PRO A 578 28.22 9.99 -7.00
C PRO A 578 27.03 9.70 -6.09
N ASP A 579 25.82 10.06 -6.54
CA ASP A 579 24.57 9.60 -5.93
C ASP A 579 24.67 8.10 -5.64
N ALA A 580 24.01 7.64 -4.58
CA ALA A 580 23.96 6.23 -4.18
C ALA A 580 23.96 5.32 -5.44
N PRO A 581 24.87 4.32 -5.54
CA PRO A 581 25.19 3.63 -6.79
C PRO A 581 23.91 3.30 -7.52
N LEU A 582 23.74 3.99 -8.64
CA LEU A 582 22.63 3.77 -9.55
C LEU A 582 22.68 2.29 -9.95
N LEU A 583 21.66 1.53 -9.58
CA LEU A 583 21.53 0.17 -10.07
C LEU A 583 20.93 0.25 -11.47
N ASP A 584 21.80 0.40 -12.47
CA ASP A 584 21.42 0.11 -13.84
C ASP A 584 21.08 -1.38 -14.00
N GLU A 585 20.44 -1.73 -15.11
CA GLU A 585 19.92 -3.08 -15.34
C GLU A 585 21.02 -4.16 -15.22
N ASP A 586 22.22 -3.88 -15.74
CA ASP A 586 23.32 -4.86 -15.75
C ASP A 586 23.92 -5.03 -14.34
N SER A 587 24.10 -3.94 -13.60
CA SER A 587 24.60 -3.96 -12.21
C SER A 587 23.59 -4.62 -11.25
N ALA A 588 22.29 -4.36 -11.46
CA ALA A 588 21.21 -5.00 -10.71
C ALA A 588 21.18 -6.52 -10.96
N MET A 589 21.37 -6.96 -12.21
CA MET A 589 21.46 -8.39 -12.54
C MET A 589 22.67 -9.06 -11.92
N MET A 590 23.86 -8.45 -12.02
CA MET A 590 25.07 -9.01 -11.40
C MET A 590 24.93 -9.17 -9.88
N LEU A 591 24.29 -8.21 -9.22
CA LEU A 591 24.03 -8.24 -7.78
C LEU A 591 23.12 -9.40 -7.40
N VAL A 592 22.03 -9.59 -8.14
CA VAL A 592 21.07 -10.68 -7.89
C VAL A 592 21.69 -12.05 -8.20
N ASP A 593 22.41 -12.18 -9.31
CA ASP A 593 23.11 -13.42 -9.68
C ASP A 593 24.20 -13.80 -8.66
N GLY A 594 24.94 -12.80 -8.16
CA GLY A 594 25.93 -13.01 -7.11
C GLY A 594 25.31 -13.50 -5.81
N TRP A 595 24.15 -12.94 -5.43
CA TRP A 595 23.40 -13.40 -4.25
C TRP A 595 22.88 -14.83 -4.44
N LEU A 596 22.25 -15.12 -5.58
CA LEU A 596 21.69 -16.45 -5.91
C LEU A 596 22.78 -17.51 -5.86
N SER A 597 23.92 -17.26 -6.52
CA SER A 597 25.06 -18.18 -6.56
C SER A 597 25.65 -18.42 -5.17
N THR A 598 25.83 -17.37 -4.36
CA THR A 598 26.38 -17.48 -2.99
C THR A 598 25.47 -18.28 -2.05
N ASN A 599 24.15 -18.26 -2.30
CA ASN A 599 23.15 -19.00 -1.53
C ASN A 599 22.81 -20.38 -2.12
N GLY A 600 23.58 -20.86 -3.10
CA GLY A 600 23.47 -22.22 -3.63
C GLY A 600 22.41 -22.43 -4.71
N TYR A 601 21.86 -21.35 -5.28
CA TYR A 601 20.90 -21.41 -6.39
C TYR A 601 21.64 -21.41 -7.73
N SER A 602 21.20 -22.28 -8.64
CA SER A 602 21.89 -22.56 -9.91
C SER A 602 21.35 -21.75 -11.10
N GLN A 603 20.14 -21.21 -11.00
CA GLN A 603 19.51 -20.39 -12.04
C GLN A 603 19.82 -18.91 -11.84
N GLY A 604 20.26 -18.23 -12.91
CA GLY A 604 20.50 -16.79 -12.94
C GLY A 604 19.29 -15.98 -13.39
N CYS A 605 19.32 -14.68 -13.11
CA CYS A 605 18.32 -13.69 -13.45
C CYS A 605 18.30 -13.42 -14.96
N THR A 606 17.10 -13.26 -15.52
CA THR A 606 16.94 -12.79 -16.90
C THR A 606 16.67 -11.28 -16.92
N ARG A 607 17.09 -10.57 -17.99
CA ARG A 607 16.76 -9.14 -18.17
C ARG A 607 15.25 -8.87 -18.09
N ALA A 608 14.44 -9.77 -18.63
CA ALA A 608 12.99 -9.64 -18.62
C ALA A 608 12.40 -9.73 -17.21
N ASP A 609 12.97 -10.56 -16.34
CA ASP A 609 12.55 -10.71 -14.96
C ASP A 609 13.07 -9.56 -14.09
N MET A 610 14.30 -9.09 -14.37
CA MET A 610 14.89 -7.89 -13.75
C MET A 610 14.04 -6.64 -14.01
N ARG A 611 13.64 -6.38 -15.26
CA ARG A 611 12.79 -5.23 -15.60
C ARG A 611 11.45 -5.29 -14.86
N ALA A 612 10.81 -6.46 -14.84
CA ALA A 612 9.56 -6.65 -14.15
C ALA A 612 9.69 -6.40 -12.64
N ALA A 613 10.77 -6.88 -12.00
CA ALA A 613 11.06 -6.63 -10.60
C ALA A 613 11.32 -5.14 -10.33
N SER A 614 12.09 -4.50 -11.19
CA SER A 614 12.40 -3.07 -11.14
C SER A 614 11.14 -2.20 -11.23
N ASP A 615 10.28 -2.49 -12.21
CA ASP A 615 8.99 -1.80 -12.41
C ASP A 615 8.11 -1.93 -11.17
N TRP A 616 8.02 -3.16 -10.65
CA TRP A 616 7.26 -3.46 -9.45
C TRP A 616 7.82 -2.73 -8.20
N LEU A 617 9.14 -2.67 -8.01
CA LEU A 617 9.76 -1.93 -6.89
C LEU A 617 9.55 -0.42 -6.96
N THR A 618 9.57 0.13 -8.18
CA THR A 618 9.32 1.57 -8.43
C THR A 618 7.85 1.94 -8.42
N HIS A 619 6.95 0.96 -8.29
CA HIS A 619 5.52 1.19 -8.29
C HIS A 619 5.10 2.03 -7.07
N PRO A 620 4.21 3.04 -7.20
CA PRO A 620 3.85 3.94 -6.10
C PRO A 620 3.28 3.29 -4.83
N LEU A 621 2.64 2.12 -4.93
CA LEU A 621 2.15 1.37 -3.77
C LEU A 621 3.19 0.44 -3.13
N VAL A 622 4.24 0.07 -3.85
CA VAL A 622 5.36 -0.71 -3.31
C VAL A 622 6.39 0.26 -2.75
N ALA A 623 6.75 1.25 -3.58
CA ALA A 623 7.53 2.43 -3.23
C ALA A 623 8.86 2.04 -2.56
N LYS A 624 9.44 0.92 -2.98
CA LYS A 624 10.71 0.36 -2.48
C LYS A 624 11.91 0.76 -3.33
N ALA A 625 11.68 1.36 -4.49
CA ALA A 625 12.71 2.00 -5.30
C ALA A 625 12.18 3.29 -5.96
N VAL A 626 13.11 4.13 -6.44
CA VAL A 626 12.83 5.29 -7.30
C VAL A 626 13.48 5.05 -8.64
N ARG A 627 12.73 5.30 -9.72
CA ARG A 627 13.27 5.31 -11.08
C ARG A 627 14.04 6.61 -11.32
N VAL A 628 15.25 6.47 -11.85
CA VAL A 628 16.13 7.57 -12.29
C VAL A 628 16.72 7.19 -13.64
N ASP A 629 16.96 8.17 -14.52
CA ASP A 629 17.18 8.02 -15.98
C ASP A 629 17.67 6.65 -16.52
N ALA A 630 18.77 6.10 -15.99
CA ALA A 630 19.37 4.83 -16.45
C ALA A 630 19.25 3.63 -15.50
N GLY A 631 18.49 3.72 -14.40
CA GLY A 631 18.42 2.65 -13.39
C GLY A 631 17.42 2.88 -12.27
N ILE A 632 17.62 2.19 -11.15
CA ILE A 632 16.82 2.38 -9.93
C ILE A 632 17.70 2.69 -8.72
N ILE A 633 17.13 3.45 -7.79
CA ILE A 633 17.68 3.66 -6.45
C ILE A 633 16.73 2.99 -5.46
N ILE A 634 17.23 1.99 -4.74
CA ILE A 634 16.49 1.30 -3.69
C ILE A 634 16.28 2.26 -2.52
N ARG A 635 15.03 2.36 -2.06
CA ARG A 635 14.66 3.11 -0.86
C ARG A 635 14.96 2.28 0.38
N ASN A 636 15.14 2.94 1.51
CA ASN A 636 15.36 2.27 2.79
C ASN A 636 14.32 1.15 3.00
N PRO A 637 14.73 -0.13 3.08
CA PRO A 637 13.82 -1.26 3.26
C PRO A 637 12.97 -1.13 4.53
N ARG A 638 13.49 -0.41 5.54
CA ARG A 638 12.91 -0.23 6.88
C ARG A 638 11.94 0.95 7.01
N GLY A 639 11.66 1.66 5.91
CA GLY A 639 10.84 2.88 5.91
C GLY A 639 11.71 4.10 5.68
#